data_AF-A0A1B6CLP9-F1
#
_entry.id   AF-A0A1B6CLP9-F1
#
_cell.length_a   1.000
_cell.length_b   1.000
_cell.length_c   1.000
_cell.angle_alpha   90.00
_cell.angle_beta   90.00
_cell.angle_gamma   90.00
#
_symmetry.space_group_name_H-M   'P 1'
#
loop_
_entity.id
_entity.type
_entity.pdbx_description
1 polymer ?
#
loop_
_entity_poly.entity_id
_entity_poly.type
_entity_poly.pdbx_seq_one_letter_code
_entity_poly.pdbx_strand_id
1 'polypeptide(L)'
;EDCGCIPTDTLDLHQALFKCLIRRSLMKRGDVFTLCVNNASDLPGHCKKLLAEFGKLALACIKEDRFIYTDGEIRAHCRGGGLEVTELGFLVRGLNFSKYHVNKKRPDFYTPLNRSFAEFLAAYYISSVVHYANILRRELEDLPGLAGNFNGSSDSSTQLILRFLMGLLGRKGHLVFNQFSPLDIPTRTLFMLLQAAGPSEANVSAVSRLLGASTGSWPTGLGRVNPGSGPKVPIPLVHTSPLELEGWASVLKSDACSLEALELVFQFDKGADCEELLDVFFAALSANESVRLVRISSLLGHEFTSTEVERLAVYVKTTLPKTRLHTFELVITCLEDGTHDRFQCLVDALAESVEHAASPSLNKLVLDLNLSTLQVAQLCEALEKAPQITVLHLPHLGCGRDGLRAIATLIRARPLVALNLAGSWGMRRDDPPSSSGSGSGSSGVVSSGLSTLQHTVKTSSPKTSTTNYYFSSLPRGMMGAYSSLSRPATLPRQPLHQLVLDGYSTTDHKRNSDSILFQRLFHPLPTCDPALHSSSGFHDVFESIRDPLCKLRSLNVSKCLLDVEDALCLGETVRKSRCLDALRLEGGTKLAEVLPILLGLADNSSLQLLDLGSQRLTLEDGPTQLVCQALIKNSSLRLLSLEGWSFRIEEEGSLPV
;
A
#
# COMPACT_ATOMS: atom_id res chain seq x y z
N GLU A 1 -17.49 11.97 51.95
CA GLU A 1 -16.31 11.58 51.17
C GLU A 1 -16.77 10.71 50.01
N ASP A 2 -17.17 11.33 48.90
CA ASP A 2 -17.48 10.62 47.64
C ASP A 2 -16.84 11.42 46.51
N CYS A 3 -15.56 11.19 46.27
CA CYS A 3 -14.85 11.72 45.11
C CYS A 3 -15.29 10.95 43.87
N GLY A 4 -16.49 11.26 43.37
CA GLY A 4 -17.00 10.69 42.12
C GLY A 4 -16.12 11.12 40.96
N CYS A 5 -15.39 10.16 40.37
CA CYS A 5 -14.67 10.39 39.12
C CYS A 5 -15.64 10.89 38.06
N ILE A 6 -15.25 11.95 37.35
CA ILE A 6 -16.00 12.45 36.19
C ILE A 6 -16.02 11.33 35.13
N PRO A 7 -17.17 10.98 34.53
CA PRO A 7 -17.24 9.98 33.47
C PRO A 7 -16.23 10.24 32.37
N THR A 8 -15.36 9.26 32.11
CA THR A 8 -14.25 9.39 31.15
C THR A 8 -14.65 9.05 29.73
N ASP A 9 -15.70 8.25 29.55
CA ASP A 9 -16.24 7.92 28.23
C ASP A 9 -17.78 7.94 28.16
N THR A 10 -18.31 7.67 26.97
CA THR A 10 -19.75 7.62 26.71
C THR A 10 -20.46 6.51 27.49
N LEU A 11 -19.81 5.38 27.76
CA LEU A 11 -20.39 4.27 28.50
C LEU A 11 -20.51 4.62 29.99
N ASP A 12 -19.45 5.15 30.59
CA ASP A 12 -19.44 5.66 31.97
C ASP A 12 -20.58 6.66 32.19
N LEU A 13 -20.75 7.58 31.24
CA LEU A 13 -21.81 8.60 31.29
C LEU A 13 -23.20 7.94 31.28
N HIS A 14 -23.46 6.98 30.40
CA HIS A 14 -24.74 6.28 30.36
C HIS A 14 -24.96 5.46 31.64
N GLN A 15 -23.95 4.72 32.12
CA GLN A 15 -24.05 3.99 33.38
C GLN A 15 -24.35 4.91 34.57
N ALA A 16 -23.68 6.06 34.67
CA ALA A 16 -23.90 7.05 35.72
C ALA A 16 -25.30 7.67 35.63
N LEU A 17 -25.77 8.02 34.43
CA LEU A 17 -27.11 8.55 34.21
C LEU A 17 -28.20 7.53 34.58
N PHE A 18 -28.09 6.28 34.14
CA PHE A 18 -29.04 5.22 34.52
C PHE A 18 -29.04 4.97 36.03
N LYS A 19 -27.86 4.89 36.68
CA LYS A 19 -27.77 4.77 38.14
C LYS A 19 -28.44 5.95 38.86
N CYS A 20 -28.23 7.18 38.37
CA CYS A 20 -28.83 8.39 38.95
C CYS A 20 -30.36 8.41 38.81
N LEU A 21 -30.88 8.16 37.60
CA LEU A 21 -32.31 8.13 37.31
C LEU A 21 -33.04 7.08 38.15
N ILE A 22 -32.49 5.86 38.23
CA ILE A 22 -33.09 4.75 38.99
C ILE A 22 -33.03 5.03 40.51
N ARG A 23 -31.93 5.56 41.05
CA ARG A 23 -31.88 5.98 42.46
C ARG A 23 -32.95 7.02 42.77
N ARG A 24 -33.11 8.01 41.89
CA ARG A 24 -34.13 9.06 42.04
C ARG A 24 -35.56 8.51 41.95
N SER A 25 -35.82 7.49 41.14
CA SER A 25 -37.15 6.85 41.10
C SER A 25 -37.43 6.02 42.36
N LEU A 26 -36.45 5.24 42.84
CA LEU A 26 -36.59 4.44 44.07
C LEU A 26 -36.77 5.32 45.32
N MET A 27 -36.01 6.42 45.43
CA MET A 27 -36.19 7.42 46.49
C MET A 27 -37.61 8.02 46.50
N LYS A 28 -38.22 8.25 45.32
CA LYS A 28 -39.61 8.73 45.22
C LYS A 28 -40.65 7.69 45.64
N ARG A 29 -40.35 6.39 45.53
CA ARG A 29 -41.26 5.29 45.93
C ARG A 29 -41.21 4.99 47.45
N GLY A 30 -40.22 5.54 48.16
CA GLY A 30 -40.04 5.30 49.60
C GLY A 30 -39.16 4.09 49.94
N ASP A 31 -38.50 3.47 48.94
CA ASP A 31 -37.59 2.32 49.09
C ASP A 31 -36.22 2.71 49.71
N VAL A 32 -36.25 3.41 50.85
CA VAL A 32 -35.08 4.02 51.49
C VAL A 32 -34.19 2.99 52.21
N PHE A 33 -34.75 1.86 52.64
CA PHE A 33 -34.14 0.97 53.65
C PHE A 33 -33.10 -0.04 53.17
N THR A 34 -32.78 -0.13 51.87
CA THR A 34 -31.82 -1.13 51.33
C THR A 34 -30.64 -0.56 50.54
N LEU A 35 -30.57 0.76 50.32
CA LEU A 35 -29.44 1.41 49.62
C LEU A 35 -28.29 1.82 50.57
N CYS A 36 -28.56 1.95 51.87
CA CYS A 36 -27.53 2.12 52.88
C CYS A 36 -27.07 0.77 53.41
N VAL A 37 -25.81 0.39 53.14
CA VAL A 37 -24.77 0.05 54.14
C VAL A 37 -23.56 -0.64 53.48
N ASN A 38 -23.70 -1.49 52.46
CA ASN A 38 -22.61 -2.40 52.03
C ASN A 38 -22.20 -2.41 50.54
N ASN A 39 -22.73 -1.56 49.65
CA ASN A 39 -22.08 -1.20 48.37
C ASN A 39 -22.87 -0.09 47.64
N ALA A 40 -22.42 1.17 47.75
CA ALA A 40 -23.09 2.34 47.17
C ALA A 40 -22.95 2.48 45.63
N SER A 41 -22.51 1.43 44.92
CA SER A 41 -22.12 1.45 43.51
C SER A 41 -23.08 0.70 42.57
N ASP A 42 -23.96 -0.15 43.12
CA ASP A 42 -24.60 -1.23 42.37
C ASP A 42 -26.14 -1.13 42.31
N LEU A 43 -26.75 -1.67 41.25
CA LEU A 43 -28.21 -1.62 41.01
C LEU A 43 -28.94 -2.82 41.64
N PRO A 44 -30.17 -2.64 42.21
CA PRO A 44 -30.97 -3.74 42.72
C PRO A 44 -31.25 -4.83 41.66
N GLY A 45 -31.28 -6.10 42.07
CA GLY A 45 -31.47 -7.23 41.16
C GLY A 45 -32.78 -7.18 40.36
N HIS A 46 -33.87 -6.69 40.96
CA HIS A 46 -35.14 -6.50 40.25
C HIS A 46 -35.04 -5.43 39.15
N CYS A 47 -34.36 -4.30 39.42
CA CYS A 47 -34.07 -3.29 38.40
C CYS A 47 -33.21 -3.88 37.27
N LYS A 48 -32.14 -4.61 37.60
CA LYS A 48 -31.26 -5.25 36.60
C LYS A 48 -32.06 -6.16 35.66
N LYS A 49 -32.99 -6.96 36.19
CA LYS A 49 -33.89 -7.81 35.38
C LYS A 49 -34.85 -6.97 34.52
N LEU A 50 -35.51 -5.97 35.10
CA LEU A 50 -36.48 -5.11 34.39
C LEU A 50 -35.82 -4.33 33.23
N LEU A 51 -34.60 -3.83 33.42
CA LEU A 51 -33.82 -3.17 32.37
C LEU A 51 -33.42 -4.12 31.23
N ALA A 52 -33.10 -5.39 31.54
CA ALA A 52 -32.79 -6.39 30.52
C ALA A 52 -34.05 -6.83 29.73
N GLU A 53 -35.20 -6.98 30.39
CA GLU A 53 -36.47 -7.27 29.71
C GLU A 53 -36.91 -6.12 28.79
N PHE A 54 -36.79 -4.86 29.25
CA PHE A 54 -37.03 -3.70 28.40
C PHE A 54 -35.97 -3.55 27.31
N GLY A 55 -34.71 -3.86 27.61
CA GLY A 55 -33.61 -3.86 26.63
C GLY A 55 -33.85 -4.82 25.47
N LYS A 56 -34.50 -5.96 25.72
CA LYS A 56 -34.95 -6.89 24.67
C LYS A 56 -36.02 -6.27 23.77
N LEU A 57 -36.98 -5.56 24.35
CA LEU A 57 -37.99 -4.81 23.58
C LEU A 57 -37.34 -3.68 22.78
N ALA A 58 -36.42 -2.93 23.39
CA ALA A 58 -35.66 -1.87 22.73
C ALA A 58 -34.87 -2.41 21.52
N LEU A 59 -34.15 -3.53 21.67
CA LEU A 59 -33.45 -4.18 20.57
C LEU A 59 -34.39 -4.60 19.43
N ALA A 60 -35.55 -5.20 19.75
CA ALA A 60 -36.54 -5.59 18.76
C ALA A 60 -37.07 -4.37 17.97
N CYS A 61 -37.39 -3.26 18.64
CA CYS A 61 -37.84 -2.05 17.96
C CYS A 61 -36.71 -1.36 17.17
N ILE A 62 -35.46 -1.38 17.64
CA ILE A 62 -34.30 -0.83 16.90
C ILE A 62 -34.07 -1.61 15.58
N LYS A 63 -34.28 -2.93 15.58
CA LYS A 63 -34.24 -3.76 14.36
C LYS A 63 -35.34 -3.36 13.34
N GLU A 64 -36.38 -2.65 13.78
CA GLU A 64 -37.46 -2.08 12.95
C GLU A 64 -37.28 -0.55 12.67
N ASP A 65 -36.12 0.04 13.00
CA ASP A 65 -35.85 1.50 13.01
C ASP A 65 -36.90 2.30 13.84
N ARG A 66 -37.35 1.71 14.95
CA ARG A 66 -38.44 2.22 15.78
C ARG A 66 -37.98 2.52 17.21
N PHE A 67 -38.23 3.75 17.65
CA PHE A 67 -37.91 4.24 19.01
C PHE A 67 -39.18 4.66 19.79
N ILE A 68 -40.31 4.02 19.50
CA ILE A 68 -41.62 4.29 20.10
C ILE A 68 -42.19 2.98 20.63
N TYR A 69 -42.59 2.98 21.90
CA TYR A 69 -43.11 1.82 22.63
C TYR A 69 -44.54 2.08 23.11
N THR A 70 -45.45 1.14 22.89
CA THR A 70 -46.81 1.19 23.45
C THR A 70 -46.87 0.62 24.86
N ASP A 71 -47.85 1.07 25.65
CA ASP A 71 -48.24 0.46 26.92
C ASP A 71 -48.48 -1.07 26.81
N GLY A 72 -49.06 -1.53 25.69
CA GLY A 72 -49.29 -2.94 25.41
C GLY A 72 -48.00 -3.76 25.25
N GLU A 73 -47.04 -3.26 24.47
CA GLU A 73 -45.73 -3.91 24.29
C GLU A 73 -44.94 -3.96 25.60
N ILE A 74 -44.92 -2.86 26.36
CA ILE A 74 -44.22 -2.79 27.64
C ILE A 74 -44.75 -3.85 28.61
N ARG A 75 -46.08 -3.96 28.77
CA ARG A 75 -46.71 -4.97 29.63
C ARG A 75 -46.49 -6.41 29.16
N ALA A 76 -46.42 -6.65 27.85
CA ALA A 76 -46.24 -7.99 27.29
C ALA A 76 -44.79 -8.52 27.46
N HIS A 77 -43.80 -7.62 27.42
CA HIS A 77 -42.38 -7.94 27.46
C HIS A 77 -41.75 -7.82 28.87
N CYS A 78 -42.15 -6.84 29.69
CA CYS A 78 -41.63 -6.62 31.05
C CYS A 78 -42.39 -7.45 32.10
N ARG A 79 -42.22 -8.77 32.07
CA ARG A 79 -42.97 -9.77 32.85
C ARG A 79 -42.50 -9.85 34.29
N GLY A 80 -42.87 -8.83 35.07
CA GLY A 80 -42.68 -8.79 36.52
C GLY A 80 -42.72 -7.40 37.15
N GLY A 81 -42.63 -6.33 36.36
CA GLY A 81 -42.73 -4.94 36.82
C GLY A 81 -43.76 -4.07 36.08
N GLY A 82 -44.48 -4.62 35.09
CA GLY A 82 -45.55 -3.87 34.39
C GLY A 82 -45.08 -2.53 33.83
N LEU A 83 -45.73 -1.43 34.25
CA LEU A 83 -45.40 -0.07 33.84
C LEU A 83 -44.26 0.58 34.63
N GLU A 84 -43.70 -0.08 35.66
CA GLU A 84 -42.65 0.49 36.53
C GLU A 84 -41.44 1.02 35.75
N VAL A 85 -41.12 0.43 34.59
CA VAL A 85 -40.03 0.87 33.71
C VAL A 85 -40.24 2.31 33.22
N THR A 86 -41.49 2.74 33.05
CA THR A 86 -41.84 4.10 32.61
C THR A 86 -41.65 5.14 33.72
N GLU A 87 -41.61 4.72 34.99
CA GLU A 87 -41.37 5.57 36.15
C GLU A 87 -39.87 5.74 36.47
N LEU A 88 -38.99 4.92 35.89
CA LEU A 88 -37.53 5.00 36.04
C LEU A 88 -36.94 6.26 35.39
N GLY A 89 -37.75 7.05 34.66
CA GLY A 89 -37.40 8.42 34.27
C GLY A 89 -36.53 8.56 33.01
N PHE A 90 -36.24 7.47 32.29
CA PHE A 90 -35.57 7.52 30.98
C PHE A 90 -36.54 7.47 29.77
N LEU A 91 -37.84 7.28 30.02
CA LEU A 91 -38.90 7.33 29.03
C LEU A 91 -39.75 8.59 29.22
N VAL A 92 -40.15 9.20 28.11
CA VAL A 92 -41.09 10.31 28.04
C VAL A 92 -42.40 9.80 27.46
N ARG A 93 -43.52 10.08 28.11
CA ARG A 93 -44.86 9.80 27.59
C ARG A 93 -45.20 10.83 26.50
N GLY A 94 -45.50 10.36 25.30
CA GLY A 94 -45.79 11.21 24.15
C GLY A 94 -47.10 12.01 24.30
N LEU A 95 -47.13 13.22 23.74
CA LEU A 95 -48.33 14.04 23.68
C LEU A 95 -49.19 13.65 22.47
N ASN A 96 -50.42 13.20 22.73
CA ASN A 96 -51.35 12.73 21.70
C ASN A 96 -52.03 13.89 20.93
N PHE A 97 -51.33 14.52 20.00
CA PHE A 97 -51.85 15.58 19.13
C PHE A 97 -52.73 15.05 17.98
N SER A 98 -53.92 14.51 18.27
CA SER A 98 -54.91 14.19 17.23
C SER A 98 -56.35 14.29 17.74
N LYS A 99 -57.11 15.23 17.18
CA LYS A 99 -58.56 15.37 17.34
C LYS A 99 -59.29 14.29 16.54
N TYR A 100 -59.54 13.10 17.09
CA TYR A 100 -60.58 12.20 16.53
C TYR A 100 -61.10 11.10 17.48
N HIS A 101 -62.42 11.11 17.66
CA HIS A 101 -63.35 10.12 18.26
C HIS A 101 -63.17 9.66 19.72
N VAL A 102 -64.32 9.54 20.39
CA VAL A 102 -64.50 9.57 21.86
C VAL A 102 -64.49 8.20 22.54
N ASN A 103 -64.66 7.09 21.80
CA ASN A 103 -65.02 5.78 22.39
C ASN A 103 -63.95 4.66 22.36
N LYS A 104 -62.66 5.00 22.19
CA LYS A 104 -61.55 4.08 22.53
C LYS A 104 -60.48 4.86 23.29
N LYS A 105 -60.11 4.40 24.50
CA LYS A 105 -58.87 4.83 25.15
C LYS A 105 -57.72 4.52 24.18
N ARG A 106 -57.09 5.55 23.62
CA ARG A 106 -55.89 5.36 22.80
C ARG A 106 -54.77 4.83 23.70
N PRO A 107 -53.93 3.90 23.22
CA PRO A 107 -52.78 3.46 23.98
C PRO A 107 -51.84 4.64 24.25
N ASP A 108 -51.22 4.64 25.41
CA ASP A 108 -50.12 5.55 25.69
C ASP A 108 -48.86 5.08 24.96
N PHE A 109 -48.12 6.04 24.41
CA PHE A 109 -46.85 5.83 23.73
C PHE A 109 -45.72 6.45 24.53
N TYR A 110 -44.58 5.79 24.54
CA TYR A 110 -43.37 6.17 25.24
C TYR A 110 -42.20 6.23 24.28
N THR A 111 -41.39 7.28 24.39
CA THR A 111 -40.12 7.45 23.64
C THR A 111 -38.97 7.59 24.63
N PRO A 112 -37.75 7.13 24.31
CA PRO A 112 -36.60 7.36 25.17
C PRO A 112 -36.22 8.84 25.16
N LEU A 113 -35.59 9.34 26.24
CA LEU A 113 -35.07 10.71 26.32
C LEU A 113 -34.07 11.02 25.19
N ASN A 114 -33.28 10.02 24.79
CA ASN A 114 -32.38 10.03 23.65
C ASN A 114 -32.30 8.59 23.09
N ARG A 115 -32.12 8.41 21.77
CA ARG A 115 -31.94 7.10 21.13
C ARG A 115 -30.85 6.25 21.81
N SER A 116 -29.78 6.90 22.27
CA SER A 116 -28.66 6.26 22.98
C SER A 116 -29.06 5.51 24.25
N PHE A 117 -30.17 5.86 24.90
CA PHE A 117 -30.70 5.13 26.05
C PHE A 117 -31.32 3.79 25.62
N ALA A 118 -32.00 3.73 24.47
CA ALA A 118 -32.52 2.49 23.93
C ALA A 118 -31.39 1.58 23.42
N GLU A 119 -30.37 2.17 22.78
CA GLU A 119 -29.17 1.47 22.29
C GLU A 119 -28.33 0.91 23.44
N PHE A 120 -28.14 1.67 24.52
CA PHE A 120 -27.52 1.18 25.76
C PHE A 120 -28.32 0.03 26.40
N LEU A 121 -29.64 0.12 26.47
CA LEU A 121 -30.47 -0.94 27.04
C LEU A 121 -30.50 -2.20 26.16
N ALA A 122 -30.46 -2.05 24.84
CA ALA A 122 -30.27 -3.16 23.91
C ALA A 122 -28.92 -3.87 24.16
N ALA A 123 -27.83 -3.11 24.28
CA ALA A 123 -26.51 -3.64 24.65
C ALA A 123 -26.51 -4.31 26.04
N TYR A 124 -27.23 -3.75 27.01
CA TYR A 124 -27.39 -4.31 28.36
C TYR A 124 -28.16 -5.65 28.34
N TYR A 125 -29.19 -5.78 27.50
CA TYR A 125 -29.85 -7.06 27.27
C TYR A 125 -28.88 -8.08 26.63
N ILE A 126 -28.16 -7.71 25.57
CA ILE A 126 -27.22 -8.63 24.90
C ILE A 126 -26.13 -9.09 25.87
N SER A 127 -25.61 -8.21 26.73
CA SER A 127 -24.62 -8.58 27.76
C SER A 127 -25.17 -9.60 28.77
N SER A 128 -26.47 -9.56 29.08
CA SER A 128 -27.13 -10.52 29.98
C SER A 128 -27.27 -11.93 29.36
N VAL A 129 -27.27 -12.04 28.02
CA VAL A 129 -27.39 -13.32 27.29
C VAL A 129 -26.10 -13.79 26.63
N VAL A 130 -24.98 -13.08 26.81
CA VAL A 130 -23.68 -13.33 26.15
C VAL A 130 -23.14 -14.75 26.33
N HIS A 131 -23.52 -15.43 27.42
CA HIS A 131 -23.09 -16.80 27.71
C HIS A 131 -23.80 -17.87 26.87
N TYR A 132 -24.87 -17.52 26.16
CA TYR A 132 -25.63 -18.43 25.29
C TYR A 132 -25.26 -18.21 23.83
N ALA A 133 -24.18 -18.84 23.34
CA ALA A 133 -23.60 -18.58 22.02
C ALA A 133 -24.61 -18.56 20.86
N ASN A 134 -25.60 -19.46 20.84
CA ASN A 134 -26.62 -19.50 19.79
C ASN A 134 -27.64 -18.34 19.87
N ILE A 135 -27.93 -17.83 21.08
CA ILE A 135 -28.77 -16.65 21.26
C ILE A 135 -27.96 -15.40 20.90
N LEU A 136 -26.72 -15.30 21.39
CA LEU A 136 -25.81 -14.20 21.08
C LEU A 136 -25.61 -14.04 19.58
N ARG A 137 -25.28 -15.14 18.86
CA ARG A 137 -25.10 -15.12 17.41
C ARG A 137 -26.33 -14.57 16.69
N ARG A 138 -27.53 -15.11 16.98
CA ARG A 138 -28.78 -14.64 16.38
C ARG A 138 -29.03 -13.15 16.67
N GLU A 139 -28.87 -12.73 17.93
CA GLU A 139 -29.14 -11.34 18.30
C GLU A 139 -28.17 -10.36 17.62
N LEU A 140 -26.94 -10.79 17.30
CA LEU A 140 -25.94 -10.05 16.52
C LEU A 140 -26.19 -10.09 15.00
N GLU A 141 -26.46 -11.26 14.41
CA GLU A 141 -26.77 -11.44 12.97
C GLU A 141 -27.96 -10.58 12.54
N ASP A 142 -28.98 -10.50 13.40
CA ASP A 142 -30.18 -9.68 13.20
C ASP A 142 -29.92 -8.14 13.35
N LEU A 143 -28.69 -7.67 13.62
CA LEU A 143 -28.41 -6.23 13.79
C LEU A 143 -28.37 -5.47 12.45
N PRO A 144 -29.07 -4.33 12.32
CA PRO A 144 -29.12 -3.59 11.06
C PRO A 144 -27.73 -3.09 10.65
N GLY A 145 -27.29 -3.46 9.45
CA GLY A 145 -26.00 -3.04 8.90
C GLY A 145 -24.78 -3.86 9.32
N LEU A 146 -24.92 -4.95 10.10
CA LEU A 146 -23.78 -5.85 10.36
C LEU A 146 -23.40 -6.68 9.12
N ALA A 147 -24.38 -7.07 8.31
CA ALA A 147 -24.20 -7.84 7.07
C ALA A 147 -24.16 -6.96 5.79
N GLY A 148 -24.02 -5.64 5.94
CA GLY A 148 -23.99 -4.69 4.83
C GLY A 148 -22.78 -3.76 4.92
N ASN A 149 -22.34 -3.21 3.78
CA ASN A 149 -21.16 -2.35 3.72
C ASN A 149 -21.18 -1.25 4.80
N PHE A 150 -20.21 -1.29 5.72
CA PHE A 150 -19.93 -0.23 6.71
C PHE A 150 -19.56 1.15 6.10
N ASN A 151 -19.56 1.26 4.77
CA ASN A 151 -19.24 2.47 4.02
C ASN A 151 -20.44 3.43 3.98
N GLY A 152 -20.54 4.35 4.95
CA GLY A 152 -21.13 5.67 4.67
C GLY A 152 -22.11 6.28 5.67
N SER A 153 -22.48 5.61 6.77
CA SER A 153 -23.23 6.26 7.87
C SER A 153 -22.53 6.08 9.22
N SER A 154 -22.17 7.21 9.84
CA SER A 154 -21.62 7.27 11.21
C SER A 154 -22.64 6.90 12.29
N ASP A 155 -23.93 6.89 11.92
CA ASP A 155 -25.07 6.90 12.84
C ASP A 155 -25.83 5.56 12.82
N SER A 156 -25.13 4.44 12.60
CA SER A 156 -25.75 3.12 12.77
C SER A 156 -25.86 2.78 14.25
N SER A 157 -27.09 2.62 14.75
CA SER A 157 -27.37 2.16 16.12
C SER A 157 -26.57 0.91 16.50
N THR A 158 -26.33 0.03 15.54
CA THR A 158 -25.46 -1.15 15.65
C THR A 158 -24.05 -0.84 16.15
N GLN A 159 -23.36 0.19 15.62
CA GLN A 159 -22.02 0.55 16.10
C GLN A 159 -22.03 0.99 17.57
N LEU A 160 -23.04 1.76 17.99
CA LEU A 160 -23.12 2.22 19.38
C LEU A 160 -23.56 1.09 20.34
N ILE A 161 -24.49 0.22 19.92
CA ILE A 161 -24.89 -0.99 20.65
C ILE A 161 -23.66 -1.89 20.86
N LEU A 162 -22.89 -2.16 19.81
CA LEU A 162 -21.66 -2.97 19.92
C LEU A 162 -20.63 -2.29 20.82
N ARG A 163 -20.39 -0.97 20.69
CA ARG A 163 -19.45 -0.24 21.55
C ARG A 163 -19.85 -0.32 23.03
N PHE A 164 -21.12 -0.11 23.36
CA PHE A 164 -21.63 -0.27 24.73
C PHE A 164 -21.54 -1.72 25.21
N LEU A 165 -21.90 -2.70 24.38
CA LEU A 165 -21.82 -4.13 24.72
C LEU A 165 -20.39 -4.52 25.06
N MET A 166 -19.42 -4.11 24.24
CA MET A 166 -18.01 -4.45 24.43
C MET A 166 -17.46 -3.87 25.74
N GLY A 167 -17.75 -2.61 26.06
CA GLY A 167 -17.36 -2.03 27.35
C GLY A 167 -18.11 -2.60 28.56
N LEU A 168 -19.38 -3.00 28.42
CA LEU A 168 -20.10 -3.73 29.46
C LEU A 168 -19.50 -5.12 29.74
N LEU A 169 -18.89 -5.76 28.74
CA LEU A 169 -18.25 -7.07 28.86
C LEU A 169 -16.79 -7.00 29.33
N GLY A 170 -16.08 -5.92 28.97
CA GLY A 170 -14.66 -5.73 29.28
C GLY A 170 -13.81 -6.93 28.86
N ARG A 171 -13.17 -7.58 29.84
CA ARG A 171 -12.36 -8.80 29.64
C ARG A 171 -13.11 -9.99 29.00
N LYS A 172 -14.45 -9.97 28.97
CA LYS A 172 -15.30 -10.98 28.31
C LYS A 172 -15.67 -10.64 26.84
N GLY A 173 -15.16 -9.55 26.28
CA GLY A 173 -15.43 -9.12 24.89
C GLY A 173 -15.12 -10.18 23.84
N HIS A 174 -14.14 -11.06 24.09
CA HIS A 174 -13.82 -12.22 23.26
C HIS A 174 -15.02 -13.14 22.95
N LEU A 175 -16.04 -13.21 23.82
CA LEU A 175 -17.27 -13.98 23.56
C LEU A 175 -18.05 -13.45 22.35
N VAL A 176 -18.02 -12.14 22.13
CA VAL A 176 -18.64 -11.44 20.99
C VAL A 176 -17.73 -11.51 19.77
N PHE A 177 -16.43 -11.22 19.90
CA PHE A 177 -15.47 -11.33 18.79
C PHE A 177 -15.47 -12.73 18.15
N ASN A 178 -15.60 -13.79 18.95
CA ASN A 178 -15.67 -15.17 18.47
C ASN A 178 -16.98 -15.53 17.74
N GLN A 179 -17.97 -14.62 17.62
CA GLN A 179 -19.16 -14.83 16.77
C GLN A 179 -19.04 -14.20 15.39
N PHE A 180 -18.09 -13.28 15.16
CA PHE A 180 -17.95 -12.58 13.88
C PHE A 180 -17.16 -13.41 12.86
N SER A 181 -17.48 -13.29 11.57
CA SER A 181 -16.63 -13.80 10.50
C SER A 181 -15.49 -12.81 10.20
N PRO A 182 -14.30 -13.28 9.77
CA PRO A 182 -13.19 -12.43 9.33
C PRO A 182 -13.50 -11.41 8.22
N LEU A 183 -14.61 -11.59 7.49
CA LEU A 183 -15.01 -10.74 6.37
C LEU A 183 -16.15 -9.76 6.70
N ASP A 184 -16.81 -9.90 7.86
CA ASP A 184 -18.02 -9.13 8.18
C ASP A 184 -17.70 -7.71 8.68
N ILE A 185 -16.53 -7.51 9.30
CA ILE A 185 -16.22 -6.29 10.07
C ILE A 185 -14.88 -5.69 9.63
N PRO A 186 -14.85 -4.39 9.24
CA PRO A 186 -13.60 -3.69 8.94
C PRO A 186 -12.64 -3.62 10.14
N THR A 187 -11.34 -3.69 9.88
CA THR A 187 -10.25 -3.62 10.89
C THR A 187 -10.44 -2.46 11.88
N ARG A 188 -10.75 -1.26 11.39
CA ARG A 188 -10.97 -0.07 12.23
C ARG A 188 -12.15 -0.23 13.21
N THR A 189 -13.19 -0.96 12.82
CA THR A 189 -14.31 -1.29 13.71
C THR A 189 -13.88 -2.33 14.76
N LEU A 190 -13.09 -3.36 14.38
CA LEU A 190 -12.53 -4.31 15.34
C LEU A 190 -11.68 -3.62 16.41
N PHE A 191 -10.85 -2.65 16.03
CA PHE A 191 -10.06 -1.87 16.99
C PHE A 191 -10.90 -0.93 17.85
N MET A 192 -11.94 -0.28 17.29
CA MET A 192 -12.90 0.50 18.10
C MET A 192 -13.56 -0.37 19.19
N LEU A 193 -13.96 -1.59 18.83
CA LEU A 193 -14.56 -2.56 19.76
C LEU A 193 -13.54 -3.12 20.76
N LEU A 194 -12.27 -3.28 20.37
CA LEU A 194 -11.18 -3.71 21.25
C LEU A 194 -10.82 -2.64 22.27
N GLN A 195 -10.75 -1.37 21.83
CA GLN A 195 -10.55 -0.21 22.71
C GLN A 195 -11.69 -0.11 23.73
N ALA A 196 -12.94 -0.30 23.31
CA ALA A 196 -14.11 -0.29 24.19
C ALA A 196 -14.11 -1.45 25.22
N ALA A 197 -13.71 -2.67 24.83
CA ALA A 197 -13.62 -3.81 25.76
C ALA A 197 -12.33 -3.84 26.61
N GLY A 198 -11.34 -3.03 26.26
CA GLY A 198 -9.97 -3.10 26.77
C GLY A 198 -9.16 -4.26 26.15
N PRO A 199 -7.85 -4.08 25.93
CA PRO A 199 -6.97 -5.06 25.28
C PRO A 199 -6.53 -6.17 26.26
N SER A 200 -7.49 -6.94 26.79
CA SER A 200 -7.15 -8.18 27.53
C SER A 200 -6.62 -9.25 26.57
N GLU A 201 -5.74 -10.12 27.05
CA GLU A 201 -5.12 -11.20 26.26
C GLU A 201 -6.14 -12.01 25.45
N ALA A 202 -7.27 -12.40 26.06
CA ALA A 202 -8.34 -13.13 25.38
C ALA A 202 -9.06 -12.29 24.31
N ASN A 203 -9.26 -10.99 24.55
CA ASN A 203 -9.87 -10.08 23.57
C ASN A 203 -8.93 -9.88 22.37
N VAL A 204 -7.65 -9.61 22.63
CA VAL A 204 -6.61 -9.42 21.60
C VAL A 204 -6.40 -10.72 20.80
N SER A 205 -6.38 -11.89 21.44
CA SER A 205 -6.29 -13.19 20.78
C SER A 205 -7.48 -13.47 19.86
N ALA A 206 -8.69 -13.08 20.26
CA ALA A 206 -9.86 -13.18 19.38
C ALA A 206 -9.75 -12.26 18.14
N VAL A 207 -9.35 -11.00 18.32
CA VAL A 207 -9.14 -10.05 17.21
C VAL A 207 -7.98 -10.50 16.30
N SER A 208 -6.88 -10.98 16.86
CA SER A 208 -5.72 -11.49 16.11
C SER A 208 -6.09 -12.67 15.21
N ARG A 209 -7.02 -13.54 15.64
CA ARG A 209 -7.53 -14.64 14.81
C ARG A 209 -8.46 -14.17 13.69
N LEU A 210 -9.28 -13.14 13.92
CA LEU A 210 -10.10 -12.53 12.86
C LEU A 210 -9.22 -11.90 11.77
N LEU A 211 -8.22 -11.11 12.17
CA LEU A 211 -7.26 -10.48 11.25
C LEU A 211 -6.31 -11.50 10.59
N GLY A 212 -5.90 -12.54 11.31
CA GLY A 212 -5.09 -13.62 10.76
C GLY A 212 -5.84 -14.43 9.70
N ALA A 213 -7.10 -14.81 9.98
CA ALA A 213 -7.90 -15.61 9.07
C ALA A 213 -8.27 -14.90 7.76
N SER A 214 -8.41 -13.57 7.75
CA SER A 214 -8.55 -12.81 6.50
C SER A 214 -7.24 -12.72 5.70
N THR A 215 -6.09 -13.01 6.32
CA THR A 215 -4.76 -13.05 5.66
C THR A 215 -4.25 -14.46 5.30
N GLY A 216 -4.94 -15.52 5.70
CA GLY A 216 -4.40 -16.89 5.79
C GLY A 216 -4.33 -17.72 4.51
N SER A 217 -4.07 -17.14 3.33
CA SER A 217 -3.97 -17.89 2.05
C SER A 217 -2.69 -17.60 1.26
N TRP A 218 -1.53 -17.89 1.85
CA TRP A 218 -0.28 -18.11 1.12
C TRP A 218 -0.05 -19.61 0.87
N PRO A 219 0.12 -20.07 -0.39
CA PRO A 219 0.35 -21.48 -0.69
C PRO A 219 1.80 -21.88 -0.34
N THR A 220 2.01 -22.31 0.91
CA THR A 220 3.26 -22.96 1.34
C THR A 220 3.21 -24.46 1.06
N GLY A 221 3.50 -24.84 -0.19
CA GLY A 221 3.55 -26.25 -0.59
C GLY A 221 4.12 -26.45 -1.99
N LEU A 222 5.02 -27.43 -2.14
CA LEU A 222 5.74 -27.74 -3.37
C LEU A 222 4.82 -27.85 -4.61
N GLY A 223 4.99 -26.93 -5.55
CA GLY A 223 4.35 -26.99 -6.87
C GLY A 223 4.66 -25.75 -7.69
N ARG A 224 4.96 -25.92 -8.98
CA ARG A 224 5.12 -24.79 -9.91
C ARG A 224 3.82 -23.98 -9.97
N VAL A 225 3.83 -22.78 -9.40
CA VAL A 225 2.80 -21.77 -9.68
C VAL A 225 3.41 -20.71 -10.58
N ASN A 226 2.74 -20.41 -11.69
CA ASN A 226 3.20 -19.39 -12.65
C ASN A 226 3.26 -18.01 -11.98
N PRO A 227 4.29 -17.19 -12.27
CA PRO A 227 4.37 -15.81 -11.79
C PRO A 227 3.41 -14.90 -12.58
N GLY A 228 2.10 -15.07 -12.37
CA GLY A 228 1.06 -14.33 -13.10
C GLY A 228 -0.37 -14.42 -12.57
N SER A 229 -0.76 -15.50 -11.88
CA SER A 229 -2.16 -15.66 -11.45
C SER A 229 -2.34 -16.44 -10.13
N GLY A 230 -2.71 -15.70 -9.10
CA GLY A 230 -3.27 -16.18 -7.84
C GLY A 230 -3.83 -14.96 -7.09
N PRO A 231 -4.95 -15.07 -6.36
CA PRO A 231 -5.46 -13.94 -5.60
C PRO A 231 -4.44 -13.62 -4.50
N LYS A 232 -3.65 -12.56 -4.71
CA LYS A 232 -2.85 -11.98 -3.63
C LYS A 232 -3.83 -11.60 -2.53
N VAL A 233 -3.75 -12.33 -1.43
CA VAL A 233 -4.35 -11.91 -0.16
C VAL A 233 -3.91 -10.46 0.08
N PRO A 234 -4.85 -9.53 0.34
CA PRO A 234 -4.49 -8.14 0.58
C PRO A 234 -3.59 -8.08 1.82
N ILE A 235 -2.42 -7.47 1.67
CA ILE A 235 -1.55 -7.16 2.80
C ILE A 235 -2.33 -6.17 3.69
N PRO A 236 -2.46 -6.42 5.00
CA PRO A 236 -3.15 -5.49 5.89
C PRO A 236 -2.47 -4.12 5.87
N LEU A 237 -3.28 -3.11 5.57
CA LEU A 237 -2.87 -1.72 5.56
C LEU A 237 -3.03 -1.12 6.95
N VAL A 238 -1.97 -0.50 7.45
CA VAL A 238 -1.92 0.24 8.70
C VAL A 238 -1.86 1.73 8.37
N HIS A 239 -2.84 2.50 8.83
CA HIS A 239 -2.76 3.95 8.80
C HIS A 239 -2.17 4.48 10.11
N THR A 240 -1.42 5.57 10.01
CA THR A 240 -0.83 6.35 11.11
C THR A 240 -1.86 7.14 11.92
N SER A 241 -2.91 6.46 12.37
CA SER A 241 -3.94 7.02 13.26
C SER A 241 -3.90 6.34 14.63
N PRO A 242 -4.21 7.05 15.75
CA PRO A 242 -4.06 6.50 17.09
C PRO A 242 -4.75 5.15 17.30
N LEU A 243 -6.01 5.04 16.85
CA LEU A 243 -6.81 3.81 16.97
C LEU A 243 -6.19 2.61 16.25
N GLU A 244 -5.57 2.83 15.09
CA GLU A 244 -4.94 1.75 14.34
C GLU A 244 -3.56 1.40 14.91
N LEU A 245 -2.75 2.38 15.31
CA LEU A 245 -1.46 2.13 15.94
C LEU A 245 -1.61 1.36 17.26
N GLU A 246 -2.54 1.77 18.15
CA GLU A 246 -2.88 1.05 19.39
C GLU A 246 -3.36 -0.39 19.11
N GLY A 247 -4.27 -0.53 18.13
CA GLY A 247 -4.87 -1.80 17.76
C GLY A 247 -3.85 -2.79 17.18
N TRP A 248 -3.07 -2.36 16.19
CA TRP A 248 -2.02 -3.17 15.58
C TRP A 248 -0.88 -3.48 16.55
N ALA A 249 -0.44 -2.53 17.39
CA ALA A 249 0.57 -2.79 18.41
C ALA A 249 0.10 -3.86 19.42
N SER A 250 -1.20 -3.85 19.78
CA SER A 250 -1.79 -4.88 20.64
C SER A 250 -1.79 -6.26 19.94
N VAL A 251 -2.19 -6.33 18.67
CA VAL A 251 -2.20 -7.56 17.87
C VAL A 251 -0.78 -8.11 17.68
N LEU A 252 0.18 -7.27 17.32
CA LEU A 252 1.58 -7.67 17.07
C LEU A 252 2.27 -8.25 18.32
N LYS A 253 1.95 -7.72 19.51
CA LYS A 253 2.39 -8.22 20.82
C LYS A 253 1.76 -9.55 21.24
N SER A 254 0.73 -10.03 20.54
CA SER A 254 0.02 -11.26 20.92
C SER A 254 0.65 -12.50 20.29
N ASP A 255 0.87 -13.54 21.09
CA ASP A 255 1.29 -14.87 20.61
C ASP A 255 0.27 -15.51 19.64
N ALA A 256 -0.96 -15.01 19.61
CA ALA A 256 -1.99 -15.42 18.65
C ALA A 256 -1.89 -14.71 17.28
N CYS A 257 -0.91 -13.82 17.09
CA CYS A 257 -0.69 -13.14 15.82
C CYS A 257 -0.20 -14.11 14.75
N SER A 258 -0.95 -14.22 13.65
CA SER A 258 -0.68 -15.11 12.51
C SER A 258 -0.44 -14.35 11.20
N LEU A 259 -0.26 -13.02 11.28
CA LEU A 259 0.03 -12.15 10.14
C LEU A 259 1.42 -12.46 9.56
N GLU A 260 1.50 -12.80 8.27
CA GLU A 260 2.78 -13.00 7.57
C GLU A 260 3.31 -11.71 6.91
N ALA A 261 2.44 -10.74 6.64
CA ALA A 261 2.76 -9.50 5.93
C ALA A 261 2.04 -8.30 6.55
N LEU A 262 2.64 -7.11 6.44
CA LEU A 262 2.09 -5.84 6.94
C LEU A 262 2.55 -4.68 6.04
N GLU A 263 1.66 -3.73 5.73
CA GLU A 263 2.00 -2.47 5.06
C GLU A 263 1.62 -1.27 5.94
N LEU A 264 2.59 -0.42 6.29
CA LEU A 264 2.38 0.84 6.99
C LEU A 264 2.38 2.00 6.00
N VAL A 265 1.28 2.75 5.95
CA VAL A 265 1.23 4.06 5.27
C VAL A 265 1.80 5.11 6.22
N PHE A 266 3.05 5.50 5.98
CA PHE A 266 3.77 6.47 6.79
C PHE A 266 3.42 7.90 6.35
N GLN A 267 2.62 8.58 7.16
CA GLN A 267 2.16 9.95 6.97
C GLN A 267 1.89 10.57 8.35
N PHE A 268 2.23 11.84 8.57
CA PHE A 268 1.75 12.56 9.76
C PHE A 268 0.59 13.49 9.38
N ASP A 269 -0.56 13.28 10.02
CA ASP A 269 -1.66 14.24 9.94
C ASP A 269 -1.30 15.48 10.77
N LYS A 270 -1.43 16.66 10.15
CA LYS A 270 -1.05 17.95 10.75
C LYS A 270 -1.85 18.22 12.03
N GLY A 271 -1.24 17.94 13.18
CA GLY A 271 -1.80 18.19 14.52
C GLY A 271 -2.12 16.95 15.36
N ALA A 272 -1.86 15.73 14.87
CA ALA A 272 -1.95 14.50 15.66
C ALA A 272 -0.56 14.07 16.15
N ASP A 273 -0.31 14.12 17.46
CA ASP A 273 0.89 13.53 18.05
C ASP A 273 0.70 12.01 18.15
N CYS A 274 1.35 11.30 17.22
CA CYS A 274 1.33 9.84 17.13
C CYS A 274 2.70 9.23 17.42
N GLU A 275 3.67 10.01 17.93
CA GLU A 275 5.08 9.60 18.02
C GLU A 275 5.26 8.45 19.02
N GLU A 276 4.75 8.58 20.24
CA GLU A 276 4.75 7.50 21.24
C GLU A 276 4.03 6.23 20.74
N LEU A 277 2.98 6.39 19.94
CA LEU A 277 2.20 5.27 19.41
C LEU A 277 2.94 4.54 18.28
N LEU A 278 3.70 5.26 17.46
CA LEU A 278 4.61 4.68 16.46
C LEU A 278 5.75 3.92 17.14
N ASP A 279 6.35 4.47 18.18
CA ASP A 279 7.41 3.79 18.95
C ASP A 279 6.88 2.49 19.56
N VAL A 280 5.69 2.52 20.17
CA VAL A 280 5.01 1.34 20.71
C VAL A 280 4.64 0.32 19.64
N PHE A 281 4.26 0.76 18.43
CA PHE A 281 3.98 -0.09 17.27
C PHE A 281 5.26 -0.75 16.72
N PHE A 282 6.34 0.01 16.52
CA PHE A 282 7.60 -0.55 15.99
C PHE A 282 8.30 -1.46 17.01
N ALA A 283 8.19 -1.18 18.32
CA ALA A 283 8.61 -2.10 19.37
C ALA A 283 7.79 -3.41 19.38
N ALA A 284 6.49 -3.35 19.08
CA ALA A 284 5.66 -4.54 18.89
C ALA A 284 6.06 -5.32 17.62
N LEU A 285 6.34 -4.60 16.52
CA LEU A 285 6.72 -5.18 15.24
C LEU A 285 8.08 -5.87 15.30
N SER A 286 9.07 -5.31 15.98
CA SER A 286 10.41 -5.89 16.09
C SER A 286 10.43 -7.14 16.98
N ALA A 287 9.65 -7.16 18.07
CA ALA A 287 9.52 -8.30 18.98
C ALA A 287 8.64 -9.45 18.44
N ASN A 288 7.81 -9.18 17.43
CA ASN A 288 6.90 -10.18 16.85
C ASN A 288 7.64 -11.28 16.04
N GLU A 289 7.14 -12.51 16.05
CA GLU A 289 7.75 -13.67 15.37
C GLU A 289 6.92 -14.23 14.17
N SER A 290 5.81 -13.58 13.80
CA SER A 290 4.93 -14.01 12.69
C SER A 290 5.18 -13.25 11.38
N VAL A 291 5.31 -11.92 11.46
CA VAL A 291 5.43 -11.05 10.27
C VAL A 291 6.79 -11.28 9.60
N ARG A 292 6.76 -11.58 8.30
CA ARG A 292 7.92 -11.89 7.45
C ARG A 292 8.14 -10.86 6.34
N LEU A 293 7.07 -10.18 5.92
CA LEU A 293 7.14 -9.06 4.99
C LEU A 293 6.69 -7.78 5.70
N VAL A 294 7.56 -6.78 5.73
CA VAL A 294 7.21 -5.43 6.16
C VAL A 294 7.37 -4.48 4.98
N ARG A 295 6.31 -3.73 4.69
CA ARG A 295 6.30 -2.66 3.69
C ARG A 295 6.00 -1.34 4.39
N ILE A 296 6.78 -0.32 4.11
CA ILE A 296 6.51 1.06 4.54
C ILE A 296 6.34 1.89 3.27
N SER A 297 5.20 2.55 3.13
CA SER A 297 4.84 3.33 1.94
C SER A 297 4.37 4.74 2.30
N SER A 298 4.62 5.71 1.41
CA SER A 298 4.07 7.07 1.53
C SER A 298 2.87 7.27 0.60
N LEU A 299 1.97 8.20 0.94
CA LEU A 299 1.00 8.68 -0.05
C LEU A 299 1.69 9.52 -1.16
N LEU A 300 1.10 9.47 -2.35
CA LEU A 300 1.63 10.15 -3.54
C LEU A 300 1.50 11.66 -3.38
N GLY A 301 2.64 12.36 -3.37
CA GLY A 301 2.70 13.81 -3.13
C GLY A 301 2.78 14.21 -1.65
N HIS A 302 3.09 13.30 -0.73
CA HIS A 302 3.46 13.66 0.64
C HIS A 302 4.84 14.34 0.66
N GLU A 303 4.88 15.58 1.16
CA GLU A 303 6.11 16.32 1.41
C GLU A 303 6.68 15.94 2.78
N PHE A 304 7.87 15.33 2.79
CA PHE A 304 8.57 14.93 4.02
C PHE A 304 9.37 16.09 4.60
N THR A 305 9.13 16.41 5.87
CA THR A 305 9.99 17.26 6.70
C THR A 305 11.20 16.47 7.22
N SER A 306 12.30 17.15 7.55
CA SER A 306 13.53 16.49 8.03
C SER A 306 13.28 15.61 9.26
N THR A 307 12.43 16.05 10.19
CA THR A 307 12.05 15.29 11.39
C THR A 307 11.29 14.01 11.08
N GLU A 308 10.48 13.98 10.02
CA GLU A 308 9.78 12.77 9.59
C GLU A 308 10.75 11.76 8.95
N VAL A 309 11.74 12.25 8.20
CA VAL A 309 12.79 11.39 7.61
C VAL A 309 13.72 10.82 8.69
N GLU A 310 14.12 11.63 9.67
CA GLU A 310 14.92 11.19 10.82
C GLU A 310 14.19 10.10 11.64
N ARG A 311 12.89 10.27 11.89
CA ARG A 311 12.07 9.24 12.54
C ARG A 311 11.94 7.97 11.70
N LEU A 312 11.72 8.11 10.40
CA LEU A 312 11.66 6.97 9.50
C LEU A 312 12.99 6.20 9.47
N ALA A 313 14.12 6.91 9.55
CA ALA A 313 15.45 6.31 9.69
C ALA A 313 15.59 5.49 10.98
N VAL A 314 15.07 5.98 12.12
CA VAL A 314 14.98 5.21 13.38
C VAL A 314 14.10 3.96 13.21
N TYR A 315 12.93 4.08 12.58
CA TYR A 315 12.02 2.95 12.38
C TYR A 315 12.55 1.90 11.38
N VAL A 316 13.36 2.30 10.41
CA VAL A 316 14.15 1.38 9.57
C VAL A 316 15.17 0.62 10.42
N LYS A 317 15.93 1.32 11.28
CA LYS A 317 16.91 0.70 12.19
C LYS A 317 16.28 -0.29 13.18
N THR A 318 15.04 -0.08 13.63
CA THR A 318 14.33 -1.03 14.51
C THR A 318 13.68 -2.18 13.74
N THR A 319 13.33 -2.00 12.46
CA THR A 319 12.64 -3.02 11.65
C THR A 319 13.60 -4.03 11.02
N LEU A 320 14.70 -3.58 10.41
CA LEU A 320 15.63 -4.46 9.68
C LEU A 320 16.24 -5.60 10.52
N PRO A 321 16.53 -5.45 11.83
CA PRO A 321 17.06 -6.53 12.67
C PRO A 321 16.07 -7.61 13.08
N LYS A 322 14.77 -7.46 12.76
CA LYS A 322 13.70 -8.39 13.15
C LYS A 322 14.02 -9.83 12.74
N THR A 323 14.04 -10.73 13.71
CA THR A 323 14.52 -12.14 13.64
C THR A 323 14.08 -12.93 12.40
N ARG A 324 12.82 -12.77 11.97
CA ARG A 324 12.18 -13.53 10.87
C ARG A 324 11.78 -12.68 9.66
N LEU A 325 12.33 -11.48 9.53
CA LEU A 325 12.09 -10.62 8.38
C LEU A 325 12.72 -11.21 7.11
N HIS A 326 11.89 -11.65 6.16
CA HIS A 326 12.32 -12.18 4.86
C HIS A 326 12.29 -11.14 3.73
N THR A 327 11.40 -10.15 3.82
CA THR A 327 11.24 -9.10 2.82
C THR A 327 11.03 -7.76 3.50
N PHE A 328 11.84 -6.78 3.13
CA PHE A 328 11.64 -5.37 3.48
C PHE A 328 11.38 -4.56 2.22
N GLU A 329 10.31 -3.77 2.23
CA GLU A 329 9.98 -2.84 1.16
C GLU A 329 9.81 -1.41 1.70
N LEU A 330 10.52 -0.46 1.13
CA LEU A 330 10.41 0.96 1.44
C LEU A 330 10.08 1.71 0.16
N VAL A 331 8.92 2.37 0.13
CA VAL A 331 8.33 2.98 -1.07
C VAL A 331 7.95 4.42 -0.76
N ILE A 332 8.84 5.36 -1.08
CA ILE A 332 8.61 6.79 -0.85
C ILE A 332 8.52 7.53 -2.17
N THR A 333 7.31 7.99 -2.48
CA THR A 333 6.96 8.69 -3.72
C THR A 333 7.13 10.20 -3.57
N CYS A 334 8.35 10.69 -3.70
CA CYS A 334 8.64 12.13 -3.75
C CYS A 334 8.55 12.67 -5.18
N LEU A 335 7.93 13.85 -5.34
CA LEU A 335 7.72 14.52 -6.63
C LEU A 335 8.69 15.69 -6.88
N GLU A 336 9.58 16.00 -5.93
CA GLU A 336 10.50 17.14 -5.99
C GLU A 336 11.91 16.73 -6.44
N ASP A 337 12.31 17.18 -7.62
CA ASP A 337 13.67 17.07 -8.14
C ASP A 337 14.66 17.82 -7.25
N GLY A 338 15.87 17.27 -7.07
CA GLY A 338 16.96 17.91 -6.32
C GLY A 338 16.91 17.76 -4.80
N THR A 339 16.08 16.86 -4.26
CA THR A 339 15.87 16.72 -2.81
C THR A 339 16.53 15.49 -2.16
N HIS A 340 17.47 14.85 -2.86
CA HIS A 340 18.20 13.66 -2.40
C HIS A 340 18.86 13.84 -1.03
N ASP A 341 19.43 15.02 -0.76
CA ASP A 341 20.13 15.32 0.49
C ASP A 341 19.22 15.18 1.72
N ARG A 342 17.89 15.44 1.58
CA ARG A 342 16.92 15.25 2.67
C ARG A 342 16.84 13.80 3.13
N PHE A 343 17.12 12.84 2.24
CA PHE A 343 17.06 11.40 2.53
C PHE A 343 18.40 10.81 2.98
N GLN A 344 19.46 11.61 3.12
CA GLN A 344 20.77 11.06 3.46
C GLN A 344 20.77 10.33 4.80
N CYS A 345 20.13 10.86 5.85
CA CYS A 345 20.04 10.19 7.16
C CYS A 345 19.27 8.84 7.10
N LEU A 346 18.30 8.71 6.18
CA LEU A 346 17.59 7.46 5.91
C LEU A 346 18.46 6.46 5.13
N VAL A 347 19.28 6.94 4.20
CA VAL A 347 20.26 6.11 3.46
C VAL A 347 21.38 5.63 4.39
N ASP A 348 21.90 6.51 5.26
CA ASP A 348 22.87 6.16 6.30
C ASP A 348 22.32 5.06 7.21
N ALA A 349 21.07 5.23 7.67
CA ALA A 349 20.38 4.25 8.49
C ALA A 349 20.14 2.91 7.78
N LEU A 350 19.77 2.93 6.49
CA LEU A 350 19.65 1.72 5.67
C LEU A 350 21.00 1.01 5.52
N ALA A 351 22.06 1.75 5.16
CA ALA A 351 23.40 1.21 4.94
C ALA A 351 23.98 0.60 6.23
N GLU A 352 23.97 1.35 7.34
CA GLU A 352 24.44 0.89 8.65
C GLU A 352 23.70 -0.36 9.11
N SER A 353 22.36 -0.38 8.95
CA SER A 353 21.53 -1.53 9.31
C SER A 353 21.80 -2.75 8.43
N VAL A 354 21.88 -2.57 7.11
CA VAL A 354 22.17 -3.65 6.15
C VAL A 354 23.53 -4.28 6.44
N GLU A 355 24.54 -3.48 6.74
CA GLU A 355 25.90 -3.93 7.02
C GLU A 355 26.01 -4.68 8.36
N HIS A 356 25.43 -4.15 9.44
CA HIS A 356 25.74 -4.61 10.81
C HIS A 356 24.61 -5.35 11.53
N ALA A 357 23.35 -5.09 11.18
CA ALA A 357 22.21 -5.42 12.03
C ALA A 357 21.06 -6.15 11.32
N ALA A 358 21.08 -6.25 9.99
CA ALA A 358 19.97 -6.80 9.22
C ALA A 358 19.75 -8.29 9.52
N SER A 359 18.47 -8.66 9.57
CA SER A 359 18.02 -10.03 9.85
C SER A 359 18.77 -11.06 9.00
N PRO A 360 19.27 -12.17 9.59
CA PRO A 360 19.91 -13.24 8.83
C PRO A 360 18.95 -13.94 7.87
N SER A 361 17.64 -13.72 8.02
CA SER A 361 16.59 -14.25 7.16
C SER A 361 16.16 -13.32 6.02
N LEU A 362 16.68 -12.08 5.97
CA LEU A 362 16.31 -11.06 4.98
C LEU A 362 16.88 -11.40 3.60
N ASN A 363 16.02 -11.84 2.70
CA ASN A 363 16.41 -12.24 1.35
C ASN A 363 16.11 -11.15 0.31
N LYS A 364 14.99 -10.42 0.48
CA LYS A 364 14.51 -9.44 -0.48
C LYS A 364 14.49 -8.02 0.11
N LEU A 365 15.16 -7.11 -0.59
CA LEU A 365 15.14 -5.68 -0.31
C LEU A 365 14.54 -4.93 -1.50
N VAL A 366 13.54 -4.09 -1.24
CA VAL A 366 12.91 -3.20 -2.24
C VAL A 366 13.03 -1.76 -1.74
N LEU A 367 13.71 -0.92 -2.51
CA LEU A 367 13.85 0.51 -2.23
C LEU A 367 13.35 1.29 -3.45
N ASP A 368 12.07 1.69 -3.41
CA ASP A 368 11.46 2.58 -4.40
C ASP A 368 11.57 4.01 -3.84
N LEU A 369 12.74 4.61 -4.10
CA LEU A 369 13.26 5.83 -3.50
C LEU A 369 14.04 6.61 -4.56
N ASN A 370 13.91 7.95 -4.56
CA ASN A 370 14.69 8.78 -5.48
C ASN A 370 16.15 8.96 -4.98
N LEU A 371 16.98 7.94 -5.21
CA LEU A 371 18.36 7.87 -4.71
C LEU A 371 19.36 8.54 -5.67
N SER A 372 20.28 9.33 -5.12
CA SER A 372 21.40 9.90 -5.88
C SER A 372 22.50 8.86 -6.19
N THR A 373 23.41 9.21 -7.10
CA THR A 373 24.62 8.42 -7.41
C THR A 373 25.41 8.01 -6.16
N LEU A 374 25.62 8.93 -5.22
CA LEU A 374 26.40 8.68 -4.00
C LEU A 374 25.64 7.74 -3.05
N GLN A 375 24.33 7.92 -2.93
CA GLN A 375 23.46 7.09 -2.09
C GLN A 375 23.36 5.65 -2.61
N VAL A 376 23.26 5.46 -3.93
CA VAL A 376 23.31 4.12 -4.55
C VAL A 376 24.67 3.46 -4.30
N ALA A 377 25.78 4.20 -4.42
CA ALA A 377 27.11 3.65 -4.16
C ALA A 377 27.30 3.21 -2.70
N GLN A 378 26.90 4.05 -1.74
CA GLN A 378 26.90 3.75 -0.31
C GLN A 378 26.07 2.51 0.04
N LEU A 379 24.86 2.40 -0.51
CA LEU A 379 24.00 1.23 -0.32
C LEU A 379 24.61 -0.04 -0.94
N CYS A 380 25.30 0.08 -2.09
CA CYS A 380 26.01 -1.05 -2.68
C CYS A 380 27.16 -1.53 -1.78
N GLU A 381 27.97 -0.63 -1.22
CA GLU A 381 29.07 -0.99 -0.30
C GLU A 381 28.55 -1.71 0.96
N ALA A 382 27.47 -1.21 1.56
CA ALA A 382 26.81 -1.90 2.68
C ALA A 382 26.25 -3.27 2.25
N LEU A 383 25.63 -3.33 1.07
CA LEU A 383 25.08 -4.57 0.52
C LEU A 383 26.14 -5.62 0.23
N GLU A 384 27.38 -5.26 -0.14
CA GLU A 384 28.49 -6.22 -0.34
C GLU A 384 28.75 -7.07 0.92
N LYS A 385 28.57 -6.47 2.10
CA LYS A 385 28.76 -7.10 3.42
C LYS A 385 27.53 -7.90 3.89
N ALA A 386 26.41 -7.83 3.16
CA ALA A 386 25.13 -8.49 3.47
C ALA A 386 24.78 -9.62 2.46
N PRO A 387 25.46 -10.78 2.51
CA PRO A 387 25.30 -11.86 1.54
C PRO A 387 23.93 -12.54 1.56
N GLN A 388 23.15 -12.40 2.64
CA GLN A 388 21.81 -12.97 2.79
C GLN A 388 20.78 -12.33 1.85
N ILE A 389 20.97 -11.06 1.47
CA ILE A 389 20.05 -10.31 0.59
C ILE A 389 20.35 -10.64 -0.87
N THR A 390 19.67 -11.65 -1.44
CA THR A 390 19.92 -12.11 -2.82
C THR A 390 18.98 -11.48 -3.86
N VAL A 391 17.90 -10.84 -3.44
CA VAL A 391 16.92 -10.17 -4.32
C VAL A 391 16.92 -8.67 -4.02
N LEU A 392 17.31 -7.87 -5.02
CA LEU A 392 17.44 -6.42 -4.90
C LEU A 392 16.53 -5.73 -5.93
N HIS A 393 15.60 -4.90 -5.47
CA HIS A 393 14.77 -4.06 -6.33
C HIS A 393 15.06 -2.59 -6.04
N LEU A 394 15.56 -1.89 -7.05
CA LEU A 394 15.79 -0.45 -7.08
C LEU A 394 15.09 0.13 -8.32
N PRO A 395 13.74 0.19 -8.34
CA PRO A 395 13.01 0.83 -9.43
C PRO A 395 13.23 2.35 -9.43
N HIS A 396 12.94 2.99 -10.56
CA HIS A 396 12.89 4.45 -10.72
C HIS A 396 14.17 5.21 -10.32
N LEU A 397 15.36 4.59 -10.41
CA LEU A 397 16.61 5.28 -10.08
C LEU A 397 16.89 6.41 -11.06
N GLY A 398 17.01 7.63 -10.53
CA GLY A 398 17.60 8.79 -11.21
C GLY A 398 19.13 8.87 -11.10
N CYS A 399 19.80 7.81 -10.66
CA CYS A 399 21.25 7.82 -10.45
C CYS A 399 22.03 7.90 -11.78
N GLY A 400 23.15 8.61 -11.77
CA GLY A 400 24.02 8.73 -12.95
C GLY A 400 24.78 7.44 -13.28
N ARG A 401 25.61 7.52 -14.33
CA ARG A 401 26.45 6.41 -14.82
C ARG A 401 27.20 5.66 -13.70
N ASP A 402 27.75 6.38 -12.74
CA ASP A 402 28.54 5.79 -11.65
C ASP A 402 27.68 5.06 -10.60
N GLY A 403 26.39 5.38 -10.48
CA GLY A 403 25.45 4.66 -9.60
C GLY A 403 25.12 3.28 -10.17
N LEU A 404 24.87 3.20 -11.47
CA LEU A 404 24.74 1.92 -12.18
C LEU A 404 26.06 1.14 -12.18
N ARG A 405 27.23 1.80 -12.23
CA ARG A 405 28.52 1.12 -12.03
C ARG A 405 28.65 0.52 -10.63
N ALA A 406 28.21 1.19 -9.58
CA ALA A 406 28.23 0.62 -8.23
C ALA A 406 27.39 -0.67 -8.15
N ILE A 407 26.22 -0.71 -8.82
CA ILE A 407 25.40 -1.92 -8.93
C ILE A 407 26.14 -3.02 -9.73
N ALA A 408 26.86 -2.67 -10.80
CA ALA A 408 27.70 -3.61 -11.55
C ALA A 408 28.85 -4.18 -10.70
N THR A 409 29.48 -3.36 -9.86
CA THR A 409 30.49 -3.81 -8.89
C THR A 409 29.87 -4.76 -7.87
N LEU A 410 28.70 -4.46 -7.32
CA LEU A 410 27.97 -5.34 -6.38
C LEU A 410 27.67 -6.72 -7.00
N ILE A 411 27.24 -6.78 -8.27
CA ILE A 411 26.98 -8.04 -9.00
C ILE A 411 28.26 -8.89 -9.15
N ARG A 412 29.42 -8.24 -9.32
CA ARG A 412 30.73 -8.91 -9.42
C ARG A 412 31.26 -9.33 -8.04
N ALA A 413 31.07 -8.49 -7.03
CA ALA A 413 31.51 -8.74 -5.66
C ALA A 413 30.74 -9.90 -5.00
N ARG A 414 29.43 -10.02 -5.25
CA ARG A 414 28.63 -11.12 -4.69
C ARG A 414 27.44 -11.55 -5.58
N PRO A 415 27.02 -12.83 -5.48
CA PRO A 415 25.94 -13.35 -6.32
C PRO A 415 24.56 -12.83 -5.90
N LEU A 416 24.04 -11.85 -6.63
CA LEU A 416 22.60 -11.56 -6.66
C LEU A 416 21.87 -12.62 -7.51
N VAL A 417 20.63 -12.96 -7.11
CA VAL A 417 19.74 -13.90 -7.82
C VAL A 417 18.73 -13.15 -8.67
N ALA A 418 18.23 -12.01 -8.20
CA ALA A 418 17.29 -11.18 -8.95
C ALA A 418 17.57 -9.69 -8.74
N LEU A 419 17.51 -8.93 -9.84
CA LEU A 419 17.71 -7.49 -9.88
C LEU A 419 16.56 -6.84 -10.65
N ASN A 420 15.99 -5.79 -10.08
CA ASN A 420 14.96 -4.99 -10.72
C ASN A 420 15.37 -3.52 -10.73
N LEU A 421 15.55 -2.96 -11.92
CA LEU A 421 15.88 -1.56 -12.20
C LEU A 421 14.76 -0.86 -12.99
N ALA A 422 13.54 -1.40 -13.01
CA ALA A 422 12.46 -0.90 -13.87
C ALA A 422 12.22 0.61 -13.70
N GLY A 423 12.12 1.32 -14.82
CA GLY A 423 11.95 2.77 -14.84
C GLY A 423 13.19 3.59 -14.48
N SER A 424 14.38 2.99 -14.36
CA SER A 424 15.64 3.70 -14.07
C SER A 424 16.25 4.35 -15.31
N TRP A 425 16.95 5.46 -15.13
CA TRP A 425 17.44 6.33 -16.20
C TRP A 425 18.98 6.30 -16.25
N GLY A 426 19.55 6.12 -17.44
CA GLY A 426 20.95 6.47 -17.67
C GLY A 426 21.05 7.97 -17.91
N MET A 427 21.64 8.74 -16.99
CA MET A 427 21.80 10.19 -17.16
C MET A 427 22.48 10.52 -18.49
N ARG A 428 21.77 11.28 -19.34
CA ARG A 428 22.40 11.93 -20.50
C ARG A 428 23.23 13.11 -20.01
N ARG A 429 24.46 13.20 -20.53
CA ARG A 429 25.50 14.11 -20.07
C ARG A 429 25.28 15.54 -20.61
N ASP A 430 24.32 16.25 -20.02
CA ASP A 430 24.09 17.69 -20.29
C ASP A 430 24.34 18.60 -19.07
N ASP A 431 24.68 18.06 -17.90
CA ASP A 431 25.32 18.84 -16.83
C ASP A 431 26.84 18.92 -17.03
N PRO A 432 27.44 20.13 -17.02
CA PRO A 432 28.89 20.26 -16.99
C PRO A 432 29.43 19.72 -15.65
N PRO A 433 30.62 19.10 -15.63
CA PRO A 433 31.18 18.58 -14.39
C PRO A 433 31.39 19.72 -13.39
N SER A 434 30.79 19.60 -12.22
CA SER A 434 31.00 20.47 -11.06
C SER A 434 32.38 20.20 -10.43
N SER A 435 33.44 20.47 -11.20
CA SER A 435 34.81 20.41 -10.73
C SER A 435 35.09 21.59 -9.79
N SER A 436 35.19 21.26 -8.51
CA SER A 436 36.13 21.83 -7.54
C SER A 436 37.17 22.78 -8.16
N GLY A 437 37.11 24.06 -7.77
CA GLY A 437 38.07 25.06 -8.23
C GLY A 437 39.49 24.81 -7.74
N SER A 438 40.47 24.88 -8.64
CA SER A 438 41.90 25.01 -8.31
C SER A 438 42.72 25.50 -9.50
N GLY A 439 43.48 26.57 -9.31
CA GLY A 439 44.79 26.77 -9.96
C GLY A 439 44.86 27.40 -11.36
N SER A 440 44.99 28.73 -11.38
CA SER A 440 46.02 29.50 -12.12
C SER A 440 46.45 29.16 -13.56
N GLY A 441 46.33 30.13 -14.48
CA GLY A 441 47.09 30.14 -15.75
C GLY A 441 46.73 31.29 -16.71
N SER A 442 47.59 32.30 -16.85
CA SER A 442 47.36 33.52 -17.65
C SER A 442 47.39 33.34 -19.18
N SER A 443 46.66 34.17 -19.95
CA SER A 443 47.23 35.18 -20.90
C SER A 443 46.21 35.81 -21.91
N GLY A 444 46.40 37.11 -22.25
CA GLY A 444 45.74 37.86 -23.36
C GLY A 444 44.29 38.34 -23.10
N VAL A 445 43.86 39.63 -23.20
CA VAL A 445 44.30 40.84 -23.94
C VAL A 445 44.37 40.56 -25.45
N VAL A 446 43.55 41.10 -26.38
CA VAL A 446 42.83 42.39 -26.59
C VAL A 446 41.49 42.14 -27.37
N SER A 447 40.56 43.05 -27.71
CA SER A 447 40.34 44.52 -27.54
C SER A 447 38.87 44.95 -27.83
N SER A 448 38.44 46.07 -27.22
CA SER A 448 37.57 47.18 -27.71
C SER A 448 36.61 47.03 -28.91
N GLY A 449 35.34 47.47 -28.72
CA GLY A 449 34.37 47.65 -29.83
C GLY A 449 33.01 48.27 -29.43
N LEU A 450 33.00 49.51 -28.95
CA LEU A 450 31.77 50.26 -28.58
C LEU A 450 31.02 50.77 -29.82
N SER A 451 29.70 50.57 -29.90
CA SER A 451 28.81 51.54 -30.57
C SER A 451 27.39 51.50 -30.00
N THR A 452 26.85 52.70 -29.76
CA THR A 452 25.58 52.95 -29.07
C THR A 452 24.46 53.18 -30.07
N LEU A 453 23.26 52.65 -29.81
CA LEU A 453 22.01 53.22 -30.35
C LEU A 453 20.82 52.88 -29.42
N GLN A 454 20.59 53.73 -28.44
CA GLN A 454 19.30 53.81 -27.75
C GLN A 454 18.36 54.67 -28.59
N HIS A 455 17.12 54.22 -28.86
CA HIS A 455 15.94 55.10 -28.74
C HIS A 455 14.60 54.33 -28.81
N THR A 456 13.61 54.93 -28.16
CA THR A 456 12.15 54.74 -28.32
C THR A 456 11.53 53.38 -27.96
N VAL A 457 11.21 53.27 -26.67
CA VAL A 457 10.11 52.52 -26.07
C VAL A 457 8.88 52.39 -27.00
N LYS A 458 8.57 51.16 -27.40
CA LYS A 458 7.20 50.65 -27.53
C LYS A 458 7.14 49.31 -26.81
N THR A 459 6.16 49.15 -25.93
CA THR A 459 5.98 47.97 -25.09
C THR A 459 5.56 46.76 -25.92
N SER A 460 6.50 45.86 -26.19
CA SER A 460 6.24 44.50 -26.68
C SER A 460 7.26 43.54 -26.08
N SER A 461 6.78 42.38 -25.61
CA SER A 461 7.58 41.39 -24.91
C SER A 461 8.31 40.45 -25.88
N PRO A 462 9.65 40.30 -25.79
CA PRO A 462 10.36 39.24 -26.47
C PRO A 462 10.24 37.93 -25.68
N LYS A 463 9.70 36.90 -26.32
CA LYS A 463 9.59 35.55 -25.76
C LYS A 463 10.97 34.87 -25.77
N THR A 464 11.58 34.68 -24.61
CA THR A 464 12.63 33.64 -24.44
C THR A 464 11.95 32.30 -24.21
N SER A 465 11.63 31.59 -25.30
CA SER A 465 11.09 30.22 -25.25
C SER A 465 12.20 29.20 -25.00
N THR A 466 12.80 29.24 -23.80
CA THR A 466 13.63 28.15 -23.29
C THR A 466 12.68 27.05 -22.81
N THR A 467 12.21 26.23 -23.75
CA THR A 467 11.20 25.21 -23.47
C THR A 467 11.84 23.98 -22.82
N ASN A 468 12.07 24.07 -21.51
CA ASN A 468 12.49 22.95 -20.67
C ASN A 468 11.39 21.88 -20.64
N TYR A 469 11.49 20.89 -21.52
CA TYR A 469 10.58 19.73 -21.56
C TYR A 469 11.01 18.63 -20.56
N TYR A 470 11.02 18.96 -19.26
CA TYR A 470 11.14 17.97 -18.20
C TYR A 470 9.74 17.53 -17.76
N PHE A 471 9.28 16.40 -18.29
CA PHE A 471 7.99 15.82 -17.93
C PHE A 471 8.12 14.91 -16.72
N SER A 472 7.55 15.34 -15.60
CA SER A 472 7.19 14.45 -14.48
C SER A 472 6.28 13.32 -14.99
N SER A 473 6.77 12.08 -14.90
CA SER A 473 6.24 10.95 -15.69
C SER A 473 5.59 9.84 -14.86
N LEU A 474 4.55 10.18 -14.10
CA LEU A 474 3.49 9.24 -13.66
C LEU A 474 2.10 9.94 -13.71
N PRO A 475 0.98 9.19 -13.80
CA PRO A 475 -0.17 9.63 -14.60
C PRO A 475 -1.11 10.62 -13.91
N ARG A 476 -1.40 11.73 -14.60
CA ARG A 476 -2.51 12.64 -14.25
C ARG A 476 -3.85 12.06 -14.72
N GLY A 477 -4.52 11.31 -13.84
CA GLY A 477 -5.94 10.95 -13.97
C GLY A 477 -6.79 11.72 -12.96
N MET A 478 -7.84 12.42 -13.43
CA MET A 478 -8.78 13.11 -12.54
C MET A 478 -9.66 12.10 -11.79
N MET A 479 -9.96 12.40 -10.52
CA MET A 479 -10.87 11.63 -9.67
C MET A 479 -12.28 11.51 -10.28
N GLY A 480 -12.77 10.28 -10.40
CA GLY A 480 -14.13 9.93 -10.80
C GLY A 480 -14.50 8.57 -10.23
N ALA A 481 -15.75 8.41 -9.78
CA ALA A 481 -16.22 7.33 -8.92
C ALA A 481 -15.91 5.88 -9.37
N TYR A 482 -15.72 5.00 -8.38
CA TYR A 482 -15.54 3.55 -8.52
C TYR A 482 -16.58 2.89 -9.43
N SER A 483 -16.14 2.20 -10.50
CA SER A 483 -16.68 0.89 -10.93
C SER A 483 -16.02 0.36 -12.21
N SER A 484 -16.02 -0.97 -12.35
CA SER A 484 -15.68 -1.77 -13.55
C SER A 484 -14.20 -1.93 -13.94
N LEU A 485 -13.94 -3.05 -14.63
CA LEU A 485 -12.62 -3.57 -15.01
C LEU A 485 -12.05 -2.90 -16.29
N SER A 486 -10.74 -3.06 -16.49
CA SER A 486 -10.00 -2.92 -17.75
C SER A 486 -9.84 -1.52 -18.38
N ARG A 487 -8.61 -0.97 -18.29
CA ARG A 487 -7.89 -0.15 -19.31
C ARG A 487 -6.55 0.34 -18.76
N PRO A 488 -5.41 0.17 -19.47
CA PRO A 488 -4.17 0.89 -19.16
C PRO A 488 -4.27 2.36 -19.59
N ALA A 489 -3.80 3.28 -18.76
CA ALA A 489 -3.78 4.71 -19.07
C ALA A 489 -2.69 5.06 -20.10
N THR A 490 -3.03 5.87 -21.10
CA THR A 490 -2.11 6.31 -22.15
C THR A 490 -1.27 7.52 -21.73
N LEU A 491 0.04 7.48 -22.01
CA LEU A 491 0.96 8.60 -21.80
C LEU A 491 0.57 9.87 -22.60
N PRO A 492 0.92 11.08 -22.11
CA PRO A 492 0.81 12.32 -22.89
C PRO A 492 1.72 12.31 -24.12
N ARG A 493 1.28 12.94 -25.20
CA ARG A 493 1.98 12.98 -26.49
C ARG A 493 3.15 13.97 -26.45
N GLN A 494 4.36 13.53 -26.82
CA GLN A 494 5.38 14.45 -27.34
C GLN A 494 5.06 14.86 -28.79
N PRO A 495 5.39 16.09 -29.22
CA PRO A 495 5.26 16.50 -30.60
C PRO A 495 6.33 15.83 -31.48
N LEU A 496 5.93 15.31 -32.64
CA LEU A 496 6.82 14.75 -33.65
C LEU A 496 7.72 15.86 -34.25
N HIS A 497 8.94 15.99 -33.75
CA HIS A 497 10.03 16.50 -34.59
C HIS A 497 10.55 15.35 -35.43
N GLN A 498 10.13 15.34 -36.70
CA GLN A 498 10.64 14.45 -37.72
C GLN A 498 12.09 14.84 -38.04
N LEU A 499 13.04 14.30 -37.27
CA LEU A 499 14.45 14.28 -37.66
C LEU A 499 14.59 13.37 -38.89
N VAL A 500 14.39 13.98 -40.06
CA VAL A 500 14.86 13.42 -41.33
C VAL A 500 16.36 13.25 -41.20
N LEU A 501 16.82 12.00 -41.30
CA LEU A 501 18.24 11.74 -41.46
C LEU A 501 18.61 12.21 -42.87
N ASP A 502 19.26 13.37 -42.99
CA ASP A 502 19.56 14.00 -44.28
C ASP A 502 20.44 13.08 -45.15
N GLY A 503 19.85 12.52 -46.20
CA GLY A 503 20.54 11.63 -47.11
C GLY A 503 19.60 10.83 -48.03
N TYR A 504 19.38 11.36 -49.24
CA TYR A 504 18.76 10.68 -50.40
C TYR A 504 17.24 10.46 -50.39
N SER A 505 16.52 11.53 -50.78
CA SER A 505 15.32 11.39 -51.62
C SER A 505 15.74 11.29 -53.09
N THR A 506 15.32 10.22 -53.78
CA THR A 506 14.68 10.22 -55.13
C THR A 506 14.66 8.82 -55.78
N THR A 507 13.59 8.52 -56.53
CA THR A 507 13.36 7.38 -57.47
C THR A 507 12.98 5.98 -56.93
N ASP A 508 11.92 5.43 -57.54
CA ASP A 508 11.03 4.35 -57.05
C ASP A 508 11.48 2.90 -57.28
N HIS A 509 12.77 2.57 -57.13
CA HIS A 509 13.29 1.21 -57.42
C HIS A 509 14.06 0.55 -56.27
N LYS A 510 13.49 0.54 -55.06
CA LYS A 510 14.17 0.03 -53.84
C LYS A 510 13.35 -0.85 -52.87
N ARG A 511 12.28 -1.52 -53.30
CA ARG A 511 11.55 -2.46 -52.40
C ARG A 511 12.34 -3.70 -51.97
N ASN A 512 13.37 -4.10 -52.72
CA ASN A 512 14.21 -5.26 -52.39
C ASN A 512 15.54 -4.90 -51.70
N SER A 513 15.78 -3.62 -51.39
CA SER A 513 17.00 -3.18 -50.69
C SER A 513 16.86 -3.12 -49.18
N ASP A 514 15.64 -2.97 -48.68
CA ASP A 514 15.41 -2.68 -47.26
C ASP A 514 15.58 -3.95 -46.43
N SER A 515 15.22 -5.11 -46.98
CA SER A 515 15.58 -6.45 -46.47
C SER A 515 17.09 -6.69 -46.45
N ILE A 516 17.82 -6.29 -47.49
CA ILE A 516 19.29 -6.42 -47.58
C ILE A 516 20.00 -5.44 -46.61
N LEU A 517 19.44 -4.25 -46.40
CA LEU A 517 19.93 -3.28 -45.41
C LEU A 517 19.63 -3.73 -43.98
N PHE A 518 18.45 -4.32 -43.72
CA PHE A 518 18.16 -4.98 -42.44
C PHE A 518 19.11 -6.16 -42.17
N GLN A 519 19.36 -7.00 -43.17
CA GLN A 519 20.36 -8.06 -43.09
C GLN A 519 21.76 -7.51 -42.81
N ARG A 520 22.15 -6.34 -43.34
CA ARG A 520 23.45 -5.70 -43.02
C ARG A 520 23.51 -4.99 -41.66
N LEU A 521 22.38 -4.56 -41.11
CA LEU A 521 22.29 -3.92 -39.79
C LEU A 521 22.24 -4.94 -38.64
N PHE A 522 21.74 -6.15 -38.92
CA PHE A 522 21.51 -7.20 -37.92
C PHE A 522 22.18 -8.55 -38.24
N HIS A 523 22.98 -8.62 -39.31
CA HIS A 523 24.16 -9.48 -39.39
C HIS A 523 25.41 -8.57 -39.48
N PRO A 524 26.28 -8.55 -38.45
CA PRO A 524 26.39 -9.54 -37.38
C PRO A 524 25.26 -9.52 -36.34
N LEU A 525 25.09 -10.67 -35.66
CA LEU A 525 24.36 -10.80 -34.38
C LEU A 525 24.77 -9.68 -33.40
N PRO A 526 23.88 -9.24 -32.48
CA PRO A 526 24.14 -8.09 -31.61
C PRO A 526 25.49 -8.19 -30.91
N THR A 527 26.34 -7.20 -31.15
CA THR A 527 27.65 -7.00 -30.53
C THR A 527 27.72 -5.61 -29.93
N CYS A 528 28.10 -5.55 -28.66
CA CYS A 528 28.39 -4.30 -27.97
C CYS A 528 29.72 -3.71 -28.48
N ASP A 529 29.77 -2.40 -28.70
CA ASP A 529 31.01 -1.64 -28.83
C ASP A 529 31.22 -0.81 -27.55
N PRO A 530 32.17 -1.18 -26.67
CA PRO A 530 32.45 -0.43 -25.44
C PRO A 530 32.77 1.05 -25.66
N ALA A 531 33.27 1.44 -26.84
CA ALA A 531 33.60 2.84 -27.14
C ALA A 531 32.36 3.73 -27.22
N LEU A 532 31.20 3.17 -27.60
CA LEU A 532 29.95 3.90 -27.75
C LEU A 532 29.23 4.14 -26.41
N HIS A 533 29.54 3.39 -25.36
CA HIS A 533 28.88 3.47 -24.05
C HIS A 533 29.49 4.49 -23.08
N SER A 534 30.28 5.46 -23.56
CA SER A 534 30.96 6.44 -22.69
C SER A 534 29.99 7.28 -21.80
N SER A 535 28.73 7.41 -22.21
CA SER A 535 27.64 8.07 -21.49
C SER A 535 26.78 7.13 -20.62
N SER A 536 26.66 5.84 -20.93
CA SER A 536 25.71 4.95 -20.26
C SER A 536 26.31 4.18 -19.10
N GLY A 537 25.52 4.04 -18.03
CA GLY A 537 25.82 3.13 -16.91
C GLY A 537 25.21 1.73 -17.08
N PHE A 538 24.25 1.54 -17.99
CA PHE A 538 23.65 0.23 -18.23
C PHE A 538 24.65 -0.75 -18.84
N HIS A 539 25.62 -0.26 -19.62
CA HIS A 539 26.73 -1.07 -20.11
C HIS A 539 27.50 -1.78 -18.99
N ASP A 540 27.88 -1.07 -17.92
CA ASP A 540 28.64 -1.63 -16.81
C ASP A 540 27.83 -2.78 -16.14
N VAL A 541 26.51 -2.59 -15.96
CA VAL A 541 25.59 -3.63 -15.44
C VAL A 541 25.48 -4.81 -16.40
N PHE A 542 25.23 -4.56 -17.68
CA PHE A 542 25.06 -5.61 -18.69
C PHE A 542 26.34 -6.40 -18.94
N GLU A 543 27.52 -5.79 -18.82
CA GLU A 543 28.81 -6.46 -18.84
C GLU A 543 28.99 -7.38 -17.62
N SER A 544 28.62 -6.93 -16.41
CA SER A 544 28.69 -7.76 -15.20
C SER A 544 27.83 -9.04 -15.26
N ILE A 545 26.74 -9.03 -16.04
CA ILE A 545 25.85 -10.18 -16.24
C ILE A 545 26.43 -11.21 -17.26
N ARG A 546 27.39 -10.80 -18.08
CA ARG A 546 28.13 -11.68 -19.01
C ARG A 546 29.24 -12.47 -18.33
N ASP A 547 29.64 -12.08 -17.12
CA ASP A 547 30.67 -12.77 -16.35
C ASP A 547 30.23 -14.22 -16.06
N PRO A 548 31.04 -15.26 -16.40
CA PRO A 548 30.74 -16.65 -16.08
C PRO A 548 30.50 -16.94 -14.59
N LEU A 549 30.97 -16.07 -13.68
CA LEU A 549 30.74 -16.17 -12.24
C LEU A 549 29.42 -15.56 -11.78
N CYS A 550 28.75 -14.77 -12.62
CA CYS A 550 27.48 -14.12 -12.31
C CYS A 550 26.38 -15.18 -12.07
N LYS A 551 25.60 -15.01 -11.00
CA LYS A 551 24.49 -15.92 -10.63
C LYS A 551 23.10 -15.28 -10.81
N LEU A 552 23.03 -14.14 -11.49
CA LEU A 552 21.78 -13.43 -11.71
C LEU A 552 20.85 -14.25 -12.62
N ARG A 553 19.69 -14.62 -12.08
CA ARG A 553 18.65 -15.40 -12.76
C ARG A 553 17.50 -14.55 -13.30
N SER A 554 17.22 -13.41 -12.68
CA SER A 554 16.13 -12.53 -13.09
C SER A 554 16.61 -11.09 -13.21
N LEU A 555 16.39 -10.48 -14.37
CA LEU A 555 16.60 -9.05 -14.62
C LEU A 555 15.27 -8.41 -15.05
N ASN A 556 14.91 -7.29 -14.42
CA ASN A 556 13.83 -6.43 -14.87
C ASN A 556 14.39 -5.02 -15.18
N VAL A 557 14.24 -4.61 -16.43
CA VAL A 557 14.59 -3.29 -16.98
C VAL A 557 13.42 -2.69 -17.77
N SER A 558 12.19 -3.15 -17.49
CA SER A 558 10.96 -2.58 -18.06
C SER A 558 10.90 -1.07 -17.85
N LYS A 559 10.50 -0.32 -18.89
CA LYS A 559 10.35 1.15 -18.89
C LYS A 559 11.64 1.94 -18.58
N CYS A 560 12.82 1.32 -18.59
CA CYS A 560 14.09 2.05 -18.58
C CYS A 560 14.26 2.86 -19.87
N LEU A 561 14.92 4.01 -19.76
CA LEU A 561 15.36 4.78 -20.93
C LEU A 561 16.67 4.18 -21.45
N LEU A 562 16.56 3.09 -22.21
CA LEU A 562 17.69 2.47 -22.91
C LEU A 562 17.89 3.14 -24.28
N ASP A 563 19.10 3.61 -24.55
CA ASP A 563 19.50 4.04 -25.90
C ASP A 563 19.74 2.81 -26.81
N VAL A 564 19.87 3.03 -28.13
CA VAL A 564 19.95 1.93 -29.13
C VAL A 564 21.20 1.07 -28.89
N GLU A 565 22.28 1.71 -28.49
CA GLU A 565 23.54 1.11 -28.07
C GLU A 565 23.32 0.18 -26.85
N ASP A 566 22.57 0.64 -25.85
CA ASP A 566 22.25 -0.15 -24.64
C ASP A 566 21.33 -1.33 -24.96
N ALA A 567 20.40 -1.19 -25.91
CA ALA A 567 19.60 -2.30 -26.41
C ALA A 567 20.46 -3.36 -27.15
N LEU A 568 21.42 -2.93 -27.99
CA LEU A 568 22.41 -3.82 -28.61
C LEU A 568 23.29 -4.53 -27.55
N CYS A 569 23.70 -3.80 -26.52
CA CYS A 569 24.45 -4.34 -25.39
C CYS A 569 23.64 -5.38 -24.60
N LEU A 570 22.35 -5.12 -24.33
CA LEU A 570 21.46 -6.08 -23.69
C LEU A 570 21.23 -7.32 -24.58
N GLY A 571 21.08 -7.14 -25.89
CA GLY A 571 20.99 -8.23 -26.87
C GLY A 571 22.21 -9.15 -26.86
N GLU A 572 23.42 -8.58 -26.81
CA GLU A 572 24.63 -9.37 -26.62
C GLU A 572 24.69 -10.03 -25.24
N THR A 573 24.22 -9.36 -24.18
CA THR A 573 24.18 -9.94 -22.83
C THR A 573 23.25 -11.15 -22.78
N VAL A 574 22.08 -11.10 -23.42
CA VAL A 574 21.20 -12.27 -23.58
C VAL A 574 21.92 -13.38 -24.35
N ARG A 575 22.56 -13.06 -25.48
CA ARG A 575 23.33 -14.05 -26.27
C ARG A 575 24.43 -14.75 -25.47
N LYS A 576 25.14 -14.02 -24.60
CA LYS A 576 26.32 -14.54 -23.86
C LYS A 576 26.02 -15.07 -22.46
N SER A 577 24.91 -14.66 -21.82
CA SER A 577 24.60 -15.10 -20.45
C SER A 577 24.27 -16.59 -20.39
N ARG A 578 24.69 -17.22 -19.28
CA ARG A 578 24.49 -18.65 -18.99
C ARG A 578 23.58 -18.90 -17.78
N CYS A 579 23.27 -17.85 -17.02
CA CYS A 579 22.57 -17.95 -15.73
C CYS A 579 21.23 -17.22 -15.72
N LEU A 580 20.99 -16.29 -16.66
CA LEU A 580 19.76 -15.52 -16.75
C LEU A 580 18.62 -16.41 -17.23
N ASP A 581 17.65 -16.69 -16.35
CA ASP A 581 16.45 -17.48 -16.61
C ASP A 581 15.26 -16.59 -17.04
N ALA A 582 15.22 -15.33 -16.59
CA ALA A 582 14.11 -14.40 -16.83
C ALA A 582 14.60 -12.98 -17.15
N LEU A 583 14.05 -12.38 -18.21
CA LEU A 583 14.26 -10.98 -18.59
C LEU A 583 12.90 -10.30 -18.81
N ARG A 584 12.72 -9.11 -18.23
CA ARG A 584 11.58 -8.21 -18.51
C ARG A 584 12.06 -6.87 -19.03
N LEU A 585 11.52 -6.47 -20.18
CA LEU A 585 11.75 -5.23 -20.89
C LEU A 585 10.42 -4.77 -21.53
N GLU A 586 9.42 -4.57 -20.68
CA GLU A 586 8.12 -4.02 -21.09
C GLU A 586 8.21 -2.51 -21.38
N GLY A 587 7.31 -2.01 -22.22
CA GLY A 587 7.12 -0.58 -22.46
C GLY A 587 8.10 0.05 -23.45
N GLY A 588 8.73 -0.74 -24.31
CA GLY A 588 9.54 -0.23 -25.42
C GLY A 588 8.71 0.62 -26.38
N THR A 589 9.31 1.69 -26.88
CA THR A 589 8.68 2.67 -27.78
C THR A 589 9.06 2.45 -29.24
N LYS A 590 10.19 1.78 -29.51
CA LYS A 590 10.71 1.49 -30.85
C LYS A 590 11.16 0.03 -30.95
N LEU A 591 11.04 -0.57 -32.14
CA LEU A 591 11.61 -1.90 -32.40
C LEU A 591 13.10 -1.99 -32.10
N ALA A 592 13.88 -0.93 -32.34
CA ALA A 592 15.32 -0.91 -32.08
C ALA A 592 15.69 -1.17 -30.61
N GLU A 593 14.78 -0.88 -29.67
CA GLU A 593 14.98 -1.07 -28.23
C GLU A 593 14.79 -2.54 -27.80
N VAL A 594 14.10 -3.36 -28.60
CA VAL A 594 13.68 -4.73 -28.25
C VAL A 594 14.15 -5.81 -29.23
N LEU A 595 14.36 -5.47 -30.51
CA LEU A 595 14.77 -6.41 -31.55
C LEU A 595 16.15 -7.03 -31.31
N PRO A 596 17.18 -6.32 -30.82
CA PRO A 596 18.46 -6.95 -30.49
C PRO A 596 18.34 -8.07 -29.44
N ILE A 597 17.39 -7.96 -28.52
CA ILE A 597 17.13 -8.95 -27.46
C ILE A 597 16.57 -10.23 -28.10
N LEU A 598 15.61 -10.11 -29.02
CA LEU A 598 15.05 -11.25 -29.76
C LEU A 598 16.11 -11.94 -30.63
N LEU A 599 16.97 -11.19 -31.31
CA LEU A 599 18.05 -11.76 -32.13
C LEU A 599 19.12 -12.44 -31.27
N GLY A 600 19.40 -11.92 -30.06
CA GLY A 600 20.31 -12.53 -29.09
C GLY A 600 19.86 -13.90 -28.60
N LEU A 601 18.56 -14.25 -28.70
CA LEU A 601 18.05 -15.57 -28.33
C LEU A 601 18.62 -16.70 -29.19
N ALA A 602 19.06 -16.41 -30.42
CA ALA A 602 19.50 -17.41 -31.39
C ALA A 602 20.63 -18.32 -30.87
N ASP A 603 21.52 -17.78 -30.04
CA ASP A 603 22.61 -18.54 -29.40
C ASP A 603 22.46 -18.65 -27.86
N ASN A 604 21.39 -18.10 -27.28
CA ASN A 604 21.14 -18.23 -25.85
C ASN A 604 20.66 -19.65 -25.48
N SER A 605 21.07 -20.13 -24.31
CA SER A 605 20.74 -21.48 -23.79
C SER A 605 20.20 -21.49 -22.35
N SER A 606 19.98 -20.32 -21.74
CA SER A 606 19.57 -20.19 -20.32
C SER A 606 18.18 -19.59 -20.14
N LEU A 607 17.79 -18.64 -20.99
CA LEU A 607 16.61 -17.80 -20.80
C LEU A 607 15.35 -18.62 -21.06
N GLN A 608 14.45 -18.65 -20.07
CA GLN A 608 13.19 -19.37 -20.08
C GLN A 608 11.97 -18.45 -20.17
N LEU A 609 12.09 -17.22 -19.65
CA LEU A 609 11.05 -16.20 -19.70
C LEU A 609 11.61 -14.91 -20.32
N LEU A 610 10.96 -14.44 -21.38
CA LEU A 610 11.21 -13.12 -21.96
C LEU A 610 9.89 -12.34 -22.05
N ASP A 611 9.83 -11.18 -21.41
CA ASP A 611 8.69 -10.27 -21.50
C ASP A 611 9.09 -8.98 -22.21
N LEU A 612 8.47 -8.71 -23.36
CA LEU A 612 8.64 -7.51 -24.17
C LEU A 612 7.30 -6.76 -24.35
N GLY A 613 6.32 -7.00 -23.47
CA GLY A 613 4.99 -6.40 -23.53
C GLY A 613 5.04 -4.88 -23.73
N SER A 614 4.64 -4.40 -24.90
CA SER A 614 4.86 -3.03 -25.35
C SER A 614 3.74 -2.60 -26.30
N GLN A 615 3.05 -1.51 -25.96
CA GLN A 615 1.95 -1.03 -26.78
C GLN A 615 2.47 -0.36 -28.07
N ARG A 616 1.88 -0.73 -29.21
CA ARG A 616 2.07 -0.10 -30.54
C ARG A 616 3.38 -0.41 -31.26
N LEU A 617 4.17 -1.37 -30.79
CA LEU A 617 5.25 -1.91 -31.60
C LEU A 617 4.65 -2.66 -32.80
N THR A 618 5.08 -2.30 -34.00
CA THR A 618 4.64 -2.94 -35.26
C THR A 618 5.83 -3.63 -35.89
N LEU A 619 5.78 -4.96 -35.99
CA LEU A 619 6.81 -5.77 -36.64
C LEU A 619 6.42 -5.96 -38.10
N GLU A 620 7.22 -5.40 -39.00
CA GLU A 620 7.10 -5.56 -40.45
C GLU A 620 7.72 -6.90 -40.91
N ASP A 621 7.54 -7.25 -42.18
CA ASP A 621 7.74 -8.61 -42.69
C ASP A 621 9.19 -9.13 -42.61
N GLY A 622 10.16 -8.35 -43.08
CA GLY A 622 11.59 -8.70 -43.01
C GLY A 622 12.12 -8.91 -41.57
N PRO A 623 11.86 -7.99 -40.63
CA PRO A 623 12.13 -8.20 -39.20
C PRO A 623 11.43 -9.43 -38.61
N THR A 624 10.21 -9.76 -39.05
CA THR A 624 9.47 -10.95 -38.61
C THR A 624 10.24 -12.23 -38.98
N GLN A 625 10.72 -12.35 -40.21
CA GLN A 625 11.53 -13.50 -40.64
C GLN A 625 12.78 -13.71 -39.76
N LEU A 626 13.51 -12.63 -39.42
CA LEU A 626 14.69 -12.69 -38.56
C LEU A 626 14.36 -13.11 -37.13
N VAL A 627 13.26 -12.60 -36.55
CA VAL A 627 12.80 -13.00 -35.21
C VAL A 627 12.40 -14.48 -35.20
N CYS A 628 11.64 -14.95 -36.19
CA CYS A 628 11.26 -16.36 -36.27
C CYS A 628 12.48 -17.29 -36.43
N GLN A 629 13.48 -16.91 -37.23
CA GLN A 629 14.74 -17.66 -37.35
C GLN A 629 15.53 -17.72 -36.03
N ALA A 630 15.55 -16.63 -35.25
CA ALA A 630 16.18 -16.62 -33.93
C ALA A 630 15.44 -17.52 -32.93
N LEU A 631 14.10 -17.50 -32.95
CA LEU A 631 13.26 -18.35 -32.10
C LEU A 631 13.37 -19.83 -32.46
N ILE A 632 13.47 -20.20 -33.75
CA ILE A 632 13.68 -21.59 -34.19
C ILE A 632 15.00 -22.18 -33.67
N LYS A 633 16.05 -21.37 -33.54
CA LYS A 633 17.34 -21.80 -33.01
C LYS A 633 17.36 -21.91 -31.48
N ASN A 634 16.50 -21.15 -30.79
CA ASN A 634 16.44 -21.17 -29.34
C ASN A 634 15.71 -22.43 -28.82
N SER A 635 16.30 -23.08 -27.81
CA SER A 635 15.73 -24.29 -27.18
C SER A 635 15.45 -24.15 -25.69
N SER A 636 15.77 -23.00 -25.09
CA SER A 636 15.61 -22.74 -23.65
C SER A 636 14.31 -22.00 -23.30
N LEU A 637 13.82 -21.16 -24.21
CA LEU A 637 12.69 -20.25 -24.00
C LEU A 637 11.38 -21.04 -23.86
N ARG A 638 10.60 -20.69 -22.84
CA ARG A 638 9.31 -21.34 -22.50
C ARG A 638 8.15 -20.38 -22.53
N LEU A 639 8.39 -19.10 -22.25
CA LEU A 639 7.39 -18.04 -22.30
C LEU A 639 8.01 -16.82 -23.00
N LEU A 640 7.37 -16.42 -24.09
CA LEU A 640 7.62 -15.15 -24.76
C LEU A 640 6.34 -14.31 -24.70
N SER A 641 6.40 -13.16 -24.04
CA SER A 641 5.30 -12.19 -24.02
C SER A 641 5.61 -11.05 -25.00
N LEU A 642 4.73 -10.90 -26.00
CA LEU A 642 4.71 -9.80 -26.97
C LEU A 642 3.38 -9.04 -26.88
N GLU A 643 2.85 -8.88 -25.65
CA GLU A 643 1.56 -8.22 -25.44
C GLU A 643 1.56 -6.79 -26.01
N GLY A 644 0.53 -6.43 -26.78
CA GLY A 644 0.38 -5.10 -27.38
C GLY A 644 1.13 -4.86 -28.70
N TRP A 645 1.83 -5.88 -29.22
CA TRP A 645 2.48 -5.85 -30.54
C TRP A 645 1.48 -6.07 -31.68
N SER A 646 1.82 -5.54 -32.85
CA SER A 646 1.13 -5.77 -34.14
C SER A 646 2.09 -6.39 -35.14
N PHE A 647 1.65 -7.39 -35.89
CA PHE A 647 2.46 -8.03 -36.95
C PHE A 647 1.88 -7.66 -38.31
N ARG A 648 2.74 -7.28 -39.24
CA ARG A 648 2.42 -7.02 -40.65
C ARG A 648 3.22 -7.97 -41.51
N ILE A 649 2.52 -9.01 -41.95
CA ILE A 649 3.06 -10.06 -42.82
C ILE A 649 2.48 -9.79 -44.20
N GLU A 650 3.33 -9.46 -45.17
CA GLU A 650 2.92 -9.14 -46.55
C GLU A 650 3.15 -10.33 -47.49
N GLU A 651 4.22 -11.11 -47.28
CA GLU A 651 4.54 -12.30 -48.07
C GLU A 651 4.44 -13.60 -47.24
N GLU A 652 3.76 -14.62 -47.77
CA GLU A 652 3.60 -15.92 -47.09
C GLU A 652 4.95 -16.62 -46.84
N GLY A 653 5.96 -16.37 -47.69
CA GLY A 653 7.33 -16.89 -47.54
C GLY A 653 8.18 -16.22 -46.44
N SER A 654 7.68 -15.16 -45.80
CA SER A 654 8.35 -14.50 -44.67
C SER A 654 8.16 -15.27 -43.36
N LEU A 655 7.16 -16.16 -43.29
CA LEU A 655 7.03 -17.15 -42.23
C LEU A 655 7.87 -18.39 -42.56
N PRO A 656 8.78 -18.84 -41.67
CA PRO A 656 9.46 -20.11 -41.85
C PRO A 656 8.48 -21.28 -41.70
N VAL A 657 8.58 -22.24 -42.63
CA VAL A 657 7.83 -23.50 -42.67
C VAL A 657 8.45 -24.54 -41.73
#